data_AF-A0A7E4ZVP8-F1
#
_entry.id   AF-A0A7E4ZVP8-F1
#
_cell.length_a   1.000
_cell.length_b   1.000
_cell.length_c   1.000
_cell.angle_alpha   90.00
_cell.angle_beta   90.00
_cell.angle_gamma   90.00
#
_symmetry.space_group_name_H-M   'P 1'
#
loop_
_entity.id
_entity.type
_entity.pdbx_description
1 polymer ?
#
loop_
_entity_poly.entity_id
_entity_poly.type
_entity_poly.pdbx_seq_one_letter_code
_entity_poly.pdbx_strand_id
1 'polypeptide(L)'
;MLKPLKNANPEHTCILPSRQPSKRGQRFDCCAQNREDHVGHPSFWVKTRSIAHFQSLTLRRGWRWSVTLVKSLCEFMFDQSSKMPPPRVCIIGAGASGLPAIKSCIESGLEVVCYERTSDLGGLWNYRPDQKVGGTVMASTVVNTSKEMMAYSDYPPPETLPNFMHHSYVLQYMKDYAEAFDLLKYIQFNTEVKKIKKSDDDQHWEVNLHNGKTEIFDKVILATGHHAEPAYPSFRGLDNFKGRVTHAHDYRNFKGYEGKNVVLVGFGNSAIDIAVELAKIAKSVTISTRRGSWIFNRCAQGGMPYDIIFHTRMYYWIRNTLPKGVVNDFMEHRLQQRLDHDVYGIRPPHRFFEQHPTVNDVLANLLCCGQIVVTEDVETFEEKSVIVKGGRSFPCDELILCTGYTFGFPFLEPQNLIPIKDHAVDLYKFVFPPSDPSLAVIGLIQPIGSVAPISEMQSRWVAAVFTGAVTLPDAISMHEDIASKRSAMQQRYFSSTKHTLQVDFVPYMDELASIIGCRPPVEESLFSDFRLFLRLFVGANVPYVYRLTGPGSWSGAKDAIFDVPRRVKLPLKNRECRTRKHKKRGTLDEYFRYGALKVLAIISTFLILTGLFAVYMTPPGTSVLTVMAYLLSFSFCFSFVLLWFDLQYDMSTIF
;
A
#
# COMPACT_ATOMS: atom_id res chain seq x y z
N MET A 1 20.67 -59.00 -17.05
CA MET A 1 21.77 -59.42 -17.95
C MET A 1 22.68 -58.22 -18.25
N LEU A 2 23.99 -58.44 -18.23
CA LEU A 2 25.11 -57.70 -18.87
C LEU A 2 24.87 -56.28 -19.49
N LYS A 3 25.28 -55.23 -18.75
CA LYS A 3 26.40 -54.26 -19.01
C LYS A 3 27.03 -54.18 -20.44
N PRO A 4 27.79 -53.10 -20.80
CA PRO A 4 27.51 -51.64 -20.84
C PRO A 4 28.21 -50.92 -22.06
N LEU A 5 28.35 -49.58 -22.08
CA LEU A 5 29.45 -48.75 -22.65
C LEU A 5 29.03 -47.26 -22.53
N LYS A 6 29.62 -46.33 -21.74
CA LYS A 6 30.98 -45.76 -21.55
C LYS A 6 31.46 -44.75 -22.63
N ASN A 7 31.53 -43.48 -22.19
CA ASN A 7 32.51 -42.40 -22.45
C ASN A 7 32.74 -41.89 -23.89
N ALA A 8 32.52 -40.57 -24.11
CA ALA A 8 33.60 -39.57 -24.28
C ALA A 8 33.06 -38.12 -24.38
N ASN A 9 33.87 -37.16 -23.90
CA ASN A 9 33.83 -35.69 -24.12
C ASN A 9 35.21 -35.33 -24.76
N PRO A 10 35.56 -34.09 -25.21
CA PRO A 10 34.83 -32.81 -25.15
C PRO A 10 34.96 -31.89 -26.42
N GLU A 11 34.57 -30.61 -26.25
CA GLU A 11 35.18 -29.38 -26.78
C GLU A 11 34.81 -28.69 -28.13
N HIS A 12 34.69 -27.35 -28.00
CA HIS A 12 34.87 -26.23 -28.95
C HIS A 12 34.15 -26.17 -30.32
N THR A 13 33.24 -25.19 -30.47
CA THR A 13 33.57 -23.89 -31.12
C THR A 13 32.48 -22.82 -30.97
N CYS A 14 32.86 -21.56 -30.74
CA CYS A 14 31.97 -20.40 -30.83
C CYS A 14 31.91 -19.86 -32.26
N ILE A 15 30.73 -19.46 -32.75
CA ILE A 15 30.58 -18.62 -33.95
C ILE A 15 29.58 -17.49 -33.69
N LEU A 16 30.08 -16.26 -33.64
CA LEU A 16 29.31 -15.02 -33.76
C LEU A 16 29.21 -14.61 -35.24
N PRO A 17 28.09 -14.05 -35.72
CA PRO A 17 28.06 -13.31 -36.97
C PRO A 17 28.04 -11.79 -36.73
N SER A 18 29.19 -11.15 -36.90
CA SER A 18 29.30 -9.69 -37.07
C SER A 18 28.68 -9.26 -38.41
N ARG A 19 27.95 -8.13 -38.44
CA ARG A 19 27.66 -7.40 -39.68
C ARG A 19 27.88 -5.89 -39.50
N GLN A 20 28.72 -5.34 -40.35
CA GLN A 20 28.93 -3.89 -40.55
C GLN A 20 28.85 -3.56 -42.07
N PRO A 21 28.76 -2.27 -42.46
CA PRO A 21 27.78 -1.87 -43.47
C PRO A 21 28.37 -1.46 -44.83
N SER A 22 27.49 -1.34 -45.84
CA SER A 22 27.82 -0.76 -47.15
C SER A 22 27.58 0.76 -47.19
N LYS A 23 28.49 1.49 -47.88
CA LYS A 23 28.51 2.95 -48.02
C LYS A 23 28.02 3.42 -49.39
N ARG A 24 27.25 4.51 -49.42
CA ARG A 24 27.28 5.68 -50.36
C ARG A 24 26.68 6.86 -49.56
N GLY A 25 27.23 8.08 -49.45
CA GLY A 25 28.20 8.81 -50.28
C GLY A 25 27.46 9.62 -51.36
N GLN A 26 27.49 10.96 -51.45
CA GLN A 26 28.19 12.01 -50.67
C GLN A 26 27.12 12.94 -49.99
N ARG A 27 27.22 14.25 -49.69
CA ARG A 27 28.24 15.32 -49.92
C ARG A 27 28.05 16.48 -48.89
N PHE A 28 29.18 17.04 -48.42
CA PHE A 28 29.56 18.46 -48.13
C PHE A 28 28.46 19.54 -47.85
N ASP A 29 28.64 20.53 -46.97
CA ASP A 29 29.87 21.31 -46.72
C ASP A 29 30.18 21.67 -45.25
N CYS A 30 31.42 22.11 -45.02
CA CYS A 30 31.95 22.59 -43.74
C CYS A 30 31.70 24.09 -43.53
N CYS A 31 31.64 24.52 -42.27
CA CYS A 31 32.54 25.60 -41.82
C CYS A 31 32.70 25.57 -40.29
N ALA A 32 33.95 25.57 -39.83
CA ALA A 32 34.31 25.77 -38.42
C ALA A 32 35.00 27.12 -38.27
N GLN A 33 34.83 27.79 -37.14
CA GLN A 33 35.73 28.88 -36.76
C GLN A 33 35.82 29.01 -35.24
N ASN A 34 37.05 28.87 -34.73
CA ASN A 34 37.43 29.17 -33.35
C ASN A 34 37.33 30.66 -33.07
N ARG A 35 37.17 31.03 -31.79
CA ARG A 35 38.00 32.05 -31.15
C ARG A 35 37.97 31.91 -29.63
N GLU A 36 39.15 31.85 -29.05
CA GLU A 36 39.39 32.24 -27.65
C GLU A 36 39.38 33.78 -27.58
N ASP A 37 39.01 34.36 -26.43
CA ASP A 37 39.89 35.29 -25.68
C ASP A 37 39.19 36.05 -24.54
N HIS A 38 39.88 36.04 -23.40
CA HIS A 38 40.06 37.09 -22.38
C HIS A 38 38.92 37.97 -21.81
N VAL A 39 38.79 37.85 -20.47
CA VAL A 39 38.87 38.93 -19.44
C VAL A 39 37.95 40.17 -19.55
N GLY A 40 37.13 40.41 -18.51
CA GLY A 40 36.59 41.75 -18.26
C GLY A 40 35.50 41.84 -17.17
N HIS A 41 35.88 42.15 -15.93
CA HIS A 41 34.94 42.73 -14.95
C HIS A 41 34.53 44.15 -15.39
N PRO A 42 33.28 44.57 -15.10
CA PRO A 42 33.12 45.93 -14.61
C PRO A 42 32.21 46.01 -13.38
N SER A 43 32.79 46.46 -12.28
CA SER A 43 32.03 47.06 -11.18
C SER A 43 31.54 48.46 -11.57
N PHE A 44 30.26 48.77 -11.38
CA PHE A 44 29.78 50.15 -11.41
C PHE A 44 28.97 50.49 -10.16
N TRP A 45 29.47 51.48 -9.42
CA TRP A 45 28.77 52.12 -8.32
C TRP A 45 27.78 53.16 -8.85
N VAL A 46 26.56 53.19 -8.32
CA VAL A 46 25.71 54.38 -8.37
C VAL A 46 25.38 54.79 -6.94
N LYS A 47 25.83 55.99 -6.56
CA LYS A 47 25.44 56.67 -5.31
C LYS A 47 24.15 57.46 -5.57
N THR A 48 23.15 57.28 -4.72
CA THR A 48 22.21 58.35 -4.33
C THR A 48 22.06 58.34 -2.81
N ARG A 49 21.89 59.51 -2.21
CA ARG A 49 22.11 59.75 -0.77
C ARG A 49 20.95 60.56 -0.19
N SER A 50 20.51 60.22 1.04
CA SER A 50 19.58 61.00 1.89
C SER A 50 18.13 61.07 1.35
N ILE A 51 17.04 61.07 2.12
CA ILE A 51 16.68 61.61 3.46
C ILE A 51 15.72 60.57 4.11
N ALA A 52 15.56 60.33 5.43
CA ALA A 52 15.72 61.15 6.65
C ALA A 52 16.35 60.37 7.84
N HIS A 53 16.53 61.08 8.95
CA HIS A 53 17.12 60.60 10.21
C HIS A 53 16.10 60.80 11.35
N PHE A 54 15.87 59.81 12.23
CA PHE A 54 15.84 59.96 13.71
C PHE A 54 15.47 58.64 14.46
N GLN A 55 15.92 58.55 15.73
CA GLN A 55 15.55 57.59 16.79
C GLN A 55 15.88 56.08 16.66
N SER A 56 16.98 55.65 17.32
CA SER A 56 17.03 54.58 18.35
C SER A 56 18.45 53.95 18.48
N LEU A 57 19.32 54.56 19.31
CA LEU A 57 20.72 54.15 19.44
C LEU A 57 21.05 53.36 20.72
N THR A 58 20.06 53.06 21.55
CA THR A 58 20.22 52.36 22.85
C THR A 58 19.83 50.87 22.84
N LEU A 59 19.01 50.41 21.88
CA LEU A 59 18.54 49.00 21.84
C LEU A 59 19.48 48.03 21.09
N ARG A 60 20.40 48.52 20.24
CA ARG A 60 21.24 47.66 19.39
C ARG A 60 22.42 46.98 20.09
N ARG A 61 22.82 47.40 21.30
CA ARG A 61 23.94 46.75 22.03
C ARG A 61 23.50 45.50 22.78
N GLY A 62 22.37 45.50 23.49
CA GLY A 62 21.88 44.33 24.22
C GLY A 62 21.61 43.13 23.31
N TRP A 63 20.91 43.36 22.19
CA TRP A 63 20.49 42.31 21.26
C TRP A 63 21.68 41.53 20.66
N ARG A 64 22.83 42.19 20.44
CA ARG A 64 24.02 41.57 19.87
C ARG A 64 24.67 40.58 20.83
N TRP A 65 24.68 40.87 22.14
CA TRP A 65 25.12 39.93 23.17
C TRP A 65 24.18 38.73 23.28
N SER A 66 22.86 38.95 23.27
CA SER A 66 21.86 37.87 23.31
C SER A 66 21.99 36.90 22.13
N VAL A 67 22.12 37.41 20.90
CA VAL A 67 22.29 36.55 19.70
C VAL A 67 23.61 35.79 19.75
N THR A 68 24.69 36.39 20.25
CA THR A 68 26.00 35.72 20.35
C THR A 68 25.98 34.65 21.45
N LEU A 69 25.33 34.91 22.58
CA LEU A 69 25.16 33.94 23.66
C LEU A 69 24.27 32.76 23.26
N VAL A 70 23.13 33.02 22.62
CA VAL A 70 22.25 31.97 22.08
C VAL A 70 23.00 31.14 21.04
N LYS A 71 23.76 31.77 20.13
CA LYS A 71 24.53 31.03 19.13
C LYS A 71 25.63 30.19 19.76
N SER A 72 26.36 30.72 20.74
CA SER A 72 27.39 29.99 21.48
C SER A 72 26.82 28.88 22.37
N LEU A 73 25.60 29.03 22.89
CA LEU A 73 24.87 27.97 23.60
C LEU A 73 24.38 26.89 22.64
N CYS A 74 23.86 27.24 21.47
CA CYS A 74 23.53 26.28 20.42
C CYS A 74 24.78 25.52 19.94
N GLU A 75 25.89 26.23 19.66
CA GLU A 75 27.17 25.64 19.26
C GLU A 75 27.73 24.73 20.38
N PHE A 76 27.62 25.11 21.66
CA PHE A 76 28.00 24.26 22.81
C PHE A 76 27.08 23.04 22.97
N MET A 77 25.76 23.19 22.82
CA MET A 77 24.81 22.06 22.89
C MET A 77 25.03 21.08 21.73
N PHE A 78 25.39 21.55 20.54
CA PHE A 78 25.75 20.73 19.38
C PHE A 78 27.09 20.01 19.58
N ASP A 79 28.05 20.68 20.23
CA ASP A 79 29.34 20.09 20.65
C ASP A 79 29.19 19.12 21.85
N GLN A 80 28.07 19.13 22.59
CA GLN A 80 27.75 18.10 23.58
C GLN A 80 26.96 16.93 22.98
N SER A 81 26.02 17.17 22.06
CA SER A 81 25.27 16.09 21.40
C SER A 81 26.15 15.23 20.47
N SER A 82 27.20 15.82 19.89
CA SER A 82 28.21 15.10 19.08
C SER A 82 29.18 14.22 19.89
N LYS A 83 29.14 14.28 21.23
CA LYS A 83 30.03 13.49 22.12
C LYS A 83 29.36 12.24 22.71
N MET A 84 28.05 12.11 22.61
CA MET A 84 27.36 10.87 23.00
C MET A 84 27.36 9.88 21.82
N PRO A 85 27.54 8.56 22.07
CA PRO A 85 27.40 7.57 21.02
C PRO A 85 25.97 7.60 20.46
N PRO A 86 25.77 7.29 19.15
CA PRO A 86 24.43 7.23 18.57
C PRO A 86 23.61 6.12 19.24
N PRO A 87 22.30 6.32 19.52
CA PRO A 87 21.47 5.29 20.13
C PRO A 87 21.47 3.98 19.33
N ARG A 88 21.60 2.87 20.04
CA ARG A 88 21.67 1.51 19.52
C ARG A 88 20.27 0.88 19.48
N VAL A 89 19.84 0.48 18.28
CA VAL A 89 18.48 0.04 17.97
C VAL A 89 18.46 -1.45 17.65
N CYS A 90 17.65 -2.21 18.38
CA CYS A 90 17.31 -3.60 18.03
C CYS A 90 16.09 -3.62 17.11
N ILE A 91 16.17 -4.33 15.97
CA ILE A 91 15.06 -4.51 15.02
C ILE A 91 14.72 -6.00 14.89
N ILE A 92 13.47 -6.38 15.09
CA ILE A 92 13.09 -7.80 15.17
C ILE A 92 12.29 -8.21 13.94
N GLY A 93 12.92 -9.02 13.08
CA GLY A 93 12.41 -9.51 11.80
C GLY A 93 12.89 -8.69 10.60
N ALA A 94 13.44 -9.35 9.58
CA ALA A 94 13.87 -8.78 8.30
C ALA A 94 12.80 -8.92 7.20
N GLY A 95 11.53 -8.71 7.58
CA GLY A 95 10.38 -8.72 6.67
C GLY A 95 10.19 -7.38 5.93
N ALA A 96 9.03 -7.22 5.29
CA ALA A 96 8.67 -6.01 4.55
C ALA A 96 8.63 -4.74 5.41
N SER A 97 8.53 -4.90 6.73
CA SER A 97 8.62 -3.84 7.73
C SER A 97 10.03 -3.62 8.28
N GLY A 98 10.84 -4.69 8.36
CA GLY A 98 12.19 -4.65 8.93
C GLY A 98 13.21 -3.97 8.03
N LEU A 99 13.20 -4.28 6.73
CA LEU A 99 14.12 -3.67 5.77
C LEU A 99 14.05 -2.13 5.75
N PRO A 100 12.88 -1.48 5.62
CA PRO A 100 12.82 -0.02 5.66
C PRO A 100 13.08 0.54 7.08
N ALA A 101 12.90 -0.24 8.14
CA ALA A 101 13.26 0.16 9.50
C ALA A 101 14.79 0.24 9.67
N ILE A 102 15.53 -0.76 9.18
CA ILE A 102 17.00 -0.73 9.11
C ILE A 102 17.43 0.51 8.32
N LYS A 103 16.92 0.67 7.09
CA LYS A 103 17.27 1.80 6.21
C LYS A 103 17.01 3.16 6.87
N SER A 104 15.82 3.37 7.45
CA SER A 104 15.46 4.65 8.07
C SER A 104 16.32 4.97 9.29
N CYS A 105 16.69 3.95 10.08
CA CYS A 105 17.58 4.13 11.23
C CYS A 105 19.01 4.51 10.80
N ILE A 106 19.59 3.83 9.81
CA ILE A 106 20.94 4.16 9.31
C ILE A 106 20.99 5.51 8.59
N GLU A 107 19.93 5.88 7.84
CA GLU A 107 19.79 7.22 7.25
C GLU A 107 19.70 8.33 8.30
N SER A 108 19.26 7.99 9.52
CA SER A 108 19.16 8.90 10.66
C SER A 108 20.38 8.85 11.59
N GLY A 109 21.43 8.08 11.24
CA GLY A 109 22.68 7.97 12.01
C GLY A 109 22.61 7.10 13.27
N LEU A 110 21.59 6.25 13.42
CA LEU A 110 21.46 5.31 14.55
C LEU A 110 22.33 4.05 14.35
N GLU A 111 22.84 3.45 15.43
CA GLU A 111 23.46 2.12 15.37
C GLU A 111 22.35 1.06 15.31
N VAL A 112 22.46 0.07 14.41
CA VAL A 112 21.37 -0.90 14.17
C VAL A 112 21.88 -2.34 14.25
N VAL A 113 21.14 -3.19 14.95
CA VAL A 113 21.22 -4.64 14.82
C VAL A 113 19.82 -5.20 14.55
N CYS A 114 19.66 -5.93 13.46
CA CYS A 114 18.44 -6.65 13.13
C CYS A 114 18.61 -8.15 13.40
N TYR A 115 17.65 -8.76 14.10
CA TYR A 115 17.59 -10.20 14.33
C TYR A 115 16.49 -10.82 13.46
N GLU A 116 16.89 -11.71 12.55
CA GLU A 116 15.97 -12.50 11.73
C GLU A 116 16.05 -13.97 12.16
N ARG A 117 14.91 -14.54 12.53
CA ARG A 117 14.80 -15.91 13.03
C ARG A 117 15.05 -16.96 11.95
N THR A 118 14.75 -16.64 10.70
CA THR A 118 14.96 -17.52 9.55
C THR A 118 16.31 -17.27 8.87
N SER A 119 16.65 -18.07 7.87
CA SER A 119 17.96 -18.07 7.21
C SER A 119 18.13 -17.01 6.12
N ASP A 120 17.09 -16.23 5.80
CA ASP A 120 17.02 -15.31 4.66
C ASP A 120 15.92 -14.27 4.91
N LEU A 121 15.97 -13.13 4.22
CA LEU A 121 15.04 -12.02 4.42
C LEU A 121 13.66 -12.27 3.79
N GLY A 122 12.75 -11.30 3.93
CA GLY A 122 11.47 -11.28 3.23
C GLY A 122 10.28 -11.77 4.04
N GLY A 123 10.50 -12.53 5.11
CA GLY A 123 9.48 -12.97 6.05
C GLY A 123 8.33 -13.73 5.36
N LEU A 124 7.15 -13.11 5.27
CA LEU A 124 5.97 -13.68 4.63
C LEU A 124 6.19 -13.99 3.14
N TRP A 125 6.86 -13.10 2.39
CA TRP A 125 7.05 -13.22 0.95
C TRP A 125 8.11 -14.25 0.54
N ASN A 126 8.93 -14.69 1.48
CA ASN A 126 9.91 -15.74 1.26
C ASN A 126 9.22 -17.11 1.35
N TYR A 127 8.84 -17.69 0.20
CA TYR A 127 8.15 -18.98 0.14
C TYR A 127 9.03 -20.12 0.67
N ARG A 128 8.60 -20.73 1.78
CA ARG A 128 9.28 -21.86 2.42
C ARG A 128 8.34 -23.08 2.38
N PRO A 129 8.53 -24.07 1.48
CA PRO A 129 7.64 -25.23 1.40
C PRO A 129 7.66 -26.03 2.71
N ASP A 130 8.85 -26.31 3.24
CA ASP A 130 9.09 -27.08 4.47
C ASP A 130 9.03 -26.19 5.75
N GLN A 131 8.16 -25.18 5.76
CA GLN A 131 8.05 -24.20 6.84
C GLN A 131 7.81 -24.87 8.20
N LYS A 132 8.74 -24.64 9.14
CA LYS A 132 8.60 -24.96 10.57
C LYS A 132 8.43 -23.72 11.46
N VAL A 133 8.59 -22.52 10.89
CA VAL A 133 8.80 -21.26 11.64
C VAL A 133 8.26 -20.04 10.88
N GLY A 134 7.66 -19.10 11.61
CA GLY A 134 7.14 -17.83 11.10
C GLY A 134 5.86 -18.01 10.28
N GLY A 135 5.54 -17.05 9.40
CA GLY A 135 4.53 -17.17 8.35
C GLY A 135 5.17 -17.23 6.95
N THR A 136 4.51 -17.87 5.97
CA THR A 136 4.88 -17.82 4.55
C THR A 136 3.63 -17.79 3.67
N VAL A 137 3.79 -17.34 2.43
CA VAL A 137 2.79 -17.44 1.35
C VAL A 137 2.66 -18.88 0.82
N MET A 138 1.68 -19.13 -0.04
CA MET A 138 1.60 -20.39 -0.80
C MET A 138 2.28 -20.26 -2.17
N ALA A 139 2.56 -21.40 -2.83
CA ALA A 139 3.41 -21.47 -4.01
C ALA A 139 2.94 -20.60 -5.19
N SER A 140 1.64 -20.31 -5.27
CA SER A 140 0.96 -19.57 -6.33
C SER A 140 0.60 -18.12 -5.96
N THR A 141 0.97 -17.64 -4.76
CA THR A 141 0.57 -16.30 -4.30
C THR A 141 1.10 -15.20 -5.22
N VAL A 142 0.17 -14.38 -5.69
CA VAL A 142 0.43 -13.13 -6.41
C VAL A 142 -0.08 -11.97 -5.55
N VAL A 143 0.71 -10.92 -5.42
CA VAL A 143 0.33 -9.74 -4.63
C VAL A 143 -0.95 -9.10 -5.18
N ASN A 144 -1.79 -8.60 -4.28
CA ASN A 144 -3.07 -7.96 -4.61
C ASN A 144 -2.96 -6.45 -4.85
N THR A 145 -1.77 -5.85 -4.76
CA THR A 145 -1.48 -4.44 -5.05
C THR A 145 -0.45 -4.33 -6.17
N SER A 146 -0.49 -3.26 -6.96
CA SER A 146 0.39 -3.08 -8.10
C SER A 146 1.81 -2.70 -7.70
N LYS A 147 2.80 -3.05 -8.53
CA LYS A 147 4.22 -2.81 -8.29
C LYS A 147 4.55 -1.36 -7.92
N GLU A 148 3.95 -0.39 -8.59
CA GLU A 148 4.20 1.05 -8.35
C GLU A 148 3.51 1.55 -7.06
N MET A 149 2.45 0.88 -6.59
CA MET A 149 1.77 1.19 -5.33
C MET A 149 2.34 0.44 -4.12
N MET A 150 3.02 -0.69 -4.34
CA MET A 150 3.69 -1.46 -3.28
C MET A 150 5.17 -1.12 -3.07
N ALA A 151 5.74 -0.28 -3.94
CA ALA A 151 7.13 0.15 -3.88
C ALA A 151 7.48 0.84 -2.56
N TYR A 152 8.75 0.77 -2.17
CA TYR A 152 9.35 1.75 -1.28
C TYR A 152 9.52 3.09 -2.02
N SER A 153 9.36 4.19 -1.32
CA SER A 153 9.13 5.53 -1.87
C SER A 153 10.31 6.14 -2.64
N ASP A 154 11.51 5.59 -2.45
CA ASP A 154 12.74 5.96 -3.16
C ASP A 154 13.34 4.80 -3.98
N TYR A 155 12.61 3.68 -4.14
CA TYR A 155 13.09 2.50 -4.88
C TYR A 155 11.99 1.83 -5.72
N PRO A 156 11.68 2.35 -6.92
CA PRO A 156 10.68 1.76 -7.83
C PRO A 156 11.08 0.35 -8.35
N PRO A 157 10.21 -0.68 -8.27
CA PRO A 157 10.47 -2.00 -8.82
C PRO A 157 10.77 -1.96 -10.33
N PRO A 158 11.62 -2.84 -10.87
CA PRO A 158 12.00 -2.83 -12.29
C PRO A 158 10.82 -2.70 -13.26
N GLU A 159 10.97 -1.83 -14.27
CA GLU A 159 9.86 -1.44 -15.15
C GLU A 159 9.30 -2.58 -16.01
N THR A 160 10.08 -3.65 -16.21
CA THR A 160 9.70 -4.86 -16.96
C THR A 160 8.88 -5.86 -16.14
N LEU A 161 8.86 -5.75 -14.81
CA LEU A 161 8.10 -6.68 -13.96
C LEU A 161 6.58 -6.52 -14.16
N PRO A 162 5.79 -7.60 -14.01
CA PRO A 162 4.33 -7.53 -14.10
C PRO A 162 3.76 -6.62 -13.01
N ASN A 163 2.61 -6.00 -13.29
CA ASN A 163 1.99 -5.07 -12.33
C ASN A 163 1.59 -5.78 -11.03
N PHE A 164 1.00 -6.97 -11.11
CA PHE A 164 0.76 -7.82 -9.95
C PHE A 164 1.84 -8.91 -9.94
N MET A 165 2.76 -8.80 -8.99
CA MET A 165 3.95 -9.64 -8.89
C MET A 165 3.67 -10.97 -8.18
N HIS A 166 4.12 -12.07 -8.76
CA HIS A 166 4.25 -13.34 -8.04
C HIS A 166 5.19 -13.17 -6.83
N HIS A 167 4.97 -13.92 -5.74
CA HIS A 167 5.76 -13.78 -4.51
C HIS A 167 7.28 -13.84 -4.73
N SER A 168 7.73 -14.64 -5.70
CA SER A 168 9.15 -14.74 -6.07
C SER A 168 9.74 -13.42 -6.59
N TYR A 169 8.95 -12.63 -7.34
CA TYR A 169 9.37 -11.30 -7.80
C TYR A 169 9.30 -10.27 -6.67
N VAL A 170 8.35 -10.42 -5.73
CA VAL A 170 8.31 -9.57 -4.52
C VAL A 170 9.53 -9.83 -3.64
N LEU A 171 9.89 -11.10 -3.41
CA LEU A 171 11.10 -11.48 -2.69
C LEU A 171 12.36 -10.95 -3.38
N GLN A 172 12.46 -11.09 -4.71
CA GLN A 172 13.60 -10.56 -5.45
C GLN A 172 13.71 -9.05 -5.30
N TYR A 173 12.62 -8.30 -5.48
CA TYR A 173 12.59 -6.86 -5.24
C TYR A 173 13.04 -6.46 -3.82
N MET A 174 12.69 -7.26 -2.80
CA MET A 174 13.16 -7.03 -1.43
C MET A 174 14.65 -7.31 -1.24
N LYS A 175 15.21 -8.29 -1.97
CA LYS A 175 16.66 -8.55 -2.01
C LYS A 175 17.40 -7.43 -2.74
N ASP A 176 16.92 -7.04 -3.92
CA ASP A 176 17.44 -5.92 -4.71
C ASP A 176 17.48 -4.63 -3.87
N TYR A 177 16.43 -4.36 -3.07
CA TYR A 177 16.38 -3.24 -2.13
C TYR A 177 17.41 -3.37 -0.99
N ALA A 178 17.53 -4.55 -0.38
CA ALA A 178 18.49 -4.79 0.69
C ALA A 178 19.95 -4.70 0.22
N GLU A 179 20.23 -5.10 -1.02
CA GLU A 179 21.54 -4.96 -1.66
C GLU A 179 21.82 -3.51 -2.06
N ALA A 180 20.86 -2.81 -2.68
CA ALA A 180 21.01 -1.42 -3.14
C ALA A 180 21.31 -0.42 -2.01
N PHE A 181 20.85 -0.69 -0.79
CA PHE A 181 21.09 0.12 0.39
C PHE A 181 22.05 -0.54 1.42
N ASP A 182 22.73 -1.63 1.04
CA ASP A 182 23.71 -2.36 1.86
C ASP A 182 23.19 -2.70 3.28
N LEU A 183 21.95 -3.19 3.34
CA LEU A 183 21.23 -3.49 4.59
C LEU A 183 21.64 -4.84 5.20
N LEU A 184 22.15 -5.76 4.38
CA LEU A 184 22.41 -7.15 4.78
C LEU A 184 23.40 -7.28 5.95
N LYS A 185 24.40 -6.40 6.02
CA LYS A 185 25.42 -6.38 7.09
C LYS A 185 24.87 -6.09 8.49
N TYR A 186 23.65 -5.53 8.58
CA TYR A 186 22.98 -5.28 9.86
C TYR A 186 22.10 -6.44 10.32
N ILE A 187 21.93 -7.50 9.51
CA ILE A 187 21.00 -8.60 9.77
C ILE A 187 21.73 -9.85 10.27
N GLN A 188 21.41 -10.28 11.48
CA GLN A 188 21.81 -11.57 12.02
C GLN A 188 20.70 -12.60 11.76
N PHE A 189 20.91 -13.42 10.71
CA PHE A 189 20.02 -14.53 10.35
C PHE A 189 20.10 -15.71 11.33
N ASN A 190 19.13 -16.61 11.26
CA ASN A 190 18.97 -17.78 12.13
C ASN A 190 18.99 -17.42 13.63
N THR A 191 18.63 -16.19 13.99
CA THR A 191 18.78 -15.64 15.34
C THR A 191 17.41 -15.25 15.88
N GLU A 192 16.78 -16.18 16.60
CA GLU A 192 15.53 -15.91 17.31
C GLU A 192 15.80 -15.10 18.60
N VAL A 193 15.07 -13.99 18.75
CA VAL A 193 14.90 -13.30 20.03
C VAL A 193 13.89 -14.08 20.86
N LYS A 194 14.28 -14.50 22.06
CA LYS A 194 13.43 -15.26 22.98
C LYS A 194 12.70 -14.37 23.98
N LYS A 195 13.34 -13.28 24.41
CA LYS A 195 12.83 -12.38 25.44
C LYS A 195 13.41 -10.98 25.27
N ILE A 196 12.60 -9.98 25.61
CA ILE A 196 12.89 -8.55 25.63
C ILE A 196 12.31 -8.04 26.94
N LYS A 197 13.11 -7.36 27.75
CA LYS A 197 12.63 -6.63 28.93
C LYS A 197 13.39 -5.31 29.08
N LYS A 198 12.85 -4.39 29.86
CA LYS A 198 13.66 -3.30 30.42
C LYS A 198 14.78 -3.83 31.29
N SER A 199 15.94 -3.18 31.24
CA SER A 199 17.00 -3.35 32.23
C SER A 199 16.61 -2.75 33.57
N ASP A 200 17.35 -3.09 34.62
CA ASP A 200 17.09 -2.63 36.00
C ASP A 200 17.22 -1.09 36.18
N ASP A 201 17.76 -0.38 35.17
CA ASP A 201 17.85 1.08 35.11
C ASP A 201 16.64 1.76 34.43
N ASP A 202 15.71 0.99 33.88
CA ASP A 202 14.54 1.39 33.07
C ASP A 202 14.85 2.27 31.82
N GLN A 203 16.13 2.47 31.50
CA GLN A 203 16.57 3.26 30.35
C GLN A 203 16.78 2.38 29.12
N HIS A 204 17.44 1.24 29.30
CA HIS A 204 17.82 0.34 28.22
C HIS A 204 16.92 -0.91 28.12
N TRP A 205 17.16 -1.70 27.08
CA TRP A 205 16.46 -2.94 26.76
C TRP A 205 17.44 -4.12 26.76
N GLU A 206 17.16 -5.13 27.58
CA GLU A 206 17.82 -6.42 27.51
C GLU A 206 17.10 -7.32 26.51
N VAL A 207 17.83 -7.74 25.48
CA VAL A 207 17.35 -8.65 24.43
C VAL A 207 18.07 -9.98 24.58
N ASN A 208 17.35 -11.02 25.03
CA ASN A 208 17.88 -12.37 25.18
C ASN A 208 17.65 -13.17 23.88
N LEU A 209 18.73 -13.73 23.34
CA LEU A 209 18.75 -14.51 22.11
C LEU A 209 18.67 -16.01 22.41
N HIS A 210 18.23 -16.81 21.42
CA HIS A 210 18.10 -18.27 21.53
C HIS A 210 19.39 -19.03 21.91
N ASN A 211 20.56 -18.43 21.67
CA ASN A 211 21.87 -18.99 22.02
C ASN A 211 22.31 -18.65 23.47
N GLY A 212 21.45 -18.02 24.27
CA GLY A 212 21.74 -17.60 25.64
C GLY A 212 22.48 -16.27 25.77
N LYS A 213 22.91 -15.65 24.66
CA LYS A 213 23.49 -14.31 24.67
C LYS A 213 22.42 -13.28 25.01
N THR A 214 22.78 -12.32 25.85
CA THR A 214 21.98 -11.10 26.09
C THR A 214 22.73 -9.90 25.52
N GLU A 215 22.03 -9.01 24.84
CA GLU A 215 22.55 -7.74 24.37
C GLU A 215 21.68 -6.57 24.86
N ILE A 216 22.32 -5.41 25.05
CA ILE A 216 21.68 -4.18 25.55
C ILE A 216 21.50 -3.20 24.38
N PHE A 217 20.35 -2.53 24.36
CA PHE A 217 19.93 -1.56 23.33
C PHE A 217 19.20 -0.37 23.96
N ASP A 218 19.34 0.82 23.36
CA ASP A 218 18.62 2.03 23.78
C ASP A 218 17.16 2.04 23.33
N LYS A 219 16.87 1.35 22.22
CA LYS A 219 15.57 1.36 21.51
C LYS A 219 15.28 -0.01 20.89
N VAL A 220 14.00 -0.33 20.74
CA VAL A 220 13.52 -1.59 20.13
C VAL A 220 12.43 -1.32 19.08
N ILE A 221 12.52 -2.00 17.94
CA ILE A 221 11.53 -2.01 16.87
C ILE A 221 11.02 -3.43 16.64
N LEU A 222 9.71 -3.63 16.81
CA LEU A 222 9.02 -4.88 16.53
C LEU A 222 8.48 -4.87 15.09
N ALA A 223 9.15 -5.62 14.20
CA ALA A 223 8.80 -5.75 12.78
C ALA A 223 8.34 -7.19 12.42
N THR A 224 7.79 -7.90 13.40
CA THR A 224 7.44 -9.34 13.33
C THR A 224 6.22 -9.66 12.47
N GLY A 225 5.38 -8.67 12.17
CA GLY A 225 4.10 -8.87 11.48
C GLY A 225 3.04 -9.60 12.34
N HIS A 226 1.90 -9.92 11.73
CA HIS A 226 0.69 -10.40 12.42
C HIS A 226 -0.06 -11.53 11.67
N HIS A 227 0.62 -12.23 10.77
CA HIS A 227 0.09 -13.35 9.97
C HIS A 227 0.93 -14.62 10.13
N ALA A 228 1.39 -14.87 11.36
CA ALA A 228 2.20 -16.04 11.72
C ALA A 228 1.45 -17.05 12.58
N GLU A 229 0.53 -16.62 13.45
CA GLU A 229 -0.14 -17.51 14.41
C GLU A 229 -1.56 -17.87 13.91
N PRO A 230 -1.82 -19.12 13.49
CA PRO A 230 -3.12 -19.53 12.97
C PRO A 230 -4.23 -19.46 14.03
N ALA A 231 -5.42 -18.99 13.65
CA ALA A 231 -6.58 -18.92 14.53
C ALA A 231 -7.52 -20.13 14.31
N TYR A 232 -7.51 -21.07 15.25
CA TYR A 232 -8.37 -22.28 15.23
C TYR A 232 -9.67 -22.05 16.04
N PRO A 233 -10.85 -21.96 15.39
CA PRO A 233 -12.12 -22.00 16.09
C PRO A 233 -12.53 -23.44 16.43
N SER A 234 -13.32 -23.60 17.49
CA SER A 234 -13.97 -24.86 17.84
C SER A 234 -15.20 -25.12 16.94
N PHE A 235 -15.38 -26.37 16.54
CA PHE A 235 -16.58 -26.81 15.82
C PHE A 235 -17.19 -28.05 16.48
N ARG A 236 -18.51 -28.16 16.44
CA ARG A 236 -19.24 -29.33 16.93
C ARG A 236 -18.94 -30.55 16.06
N GLY A 237 -18.65 -31.68 16.70
CA GLY A 237 -18.46 -32.97 16.02
C GLY A 237 -17.15 -33.11 15.24
N LEU A 238 -16.25 -32.12 15.26
CA LEU A 238 -14.97 -32.18 14.53
C LEU A 238 -14.13 -33.40 14.95
N ASP A 239 -14.21 -33.82 16.22
CA ASP A 239 -13.53 -35.01 16.75
C ASP A 239 -13.99 -36.33 16.08
N ASN A 240 -15.19 -36.33 15.48
CA ASN A 240 -15.72 -37.49 14.74
C ASN A 240 -15.19 -37.55 13.30
N PHE A 241 -14.74 -36.42 12.74
CA PHE A 241 -14.29 -36.33 11.36
C PHE A 241 -13.04 -37.19 11.13
N LYS A 242 -13.07 -38.04 10.09
CA LYS A 242 -11.98 -38.97 9.73
C LYS A 242 -11.14 -38.48 8.56
N GLY A 243 -11.52 -37.38 7.93
CA GLY A 243 -10.71 -36.69 6.91
C GLY A 243 -9.56 -35.90 7.52
N ARG A 244 -8.71 -35.32 6.66
CA ARG A 244 -7.59 -34.48 7.12
C ARG A 244 -8.08 -33.06 7.40
N VAL A 245 -7.67 -32.49 8.53
CA VAL A 245 -7.89 -31.08 8.88
C VAL A 245 -6.57 -30.33 8.72
N THR A 246 -6.59 -29.14 8.14
CA THR A 246 -5.39 -28.33 7.86
C THR A 246 -5.76 -26.85 7.93
N HIS A 247 -4.90 -25.97 8.48
CA HIS A 247 -5.15 -24.53 8.40
C HIS A 247 -4.54 -23.95 7.11
N ALA A 248 -5.08 -22.83 6.61
CA ALA A 248 -4.50 -22.11 5.47
C ALA A 248 -3.04 -21.67 5.71
N HIS A 249 -2.58 -21.66 6.96
CA HIS A 249 -1.18 -21.44 7.35
C HIS A 249 -0.26 -22.61 6.95
N ASP A 250 -0.80 -23.83 6.84
CA ASP A 250 -0.05 -25.04 6.53
C ASP A 250 -0.19 -25.43 5.04
N TYR A 251 -1.12 -24.79 4.32
CA TYR A 251 -1.28 -24.97 2.89
C TYR A 251 -0.07 -24.41 2.12
N ARG A 252 0.48 -25.22 1.20
CA ARG A 252 1.67 -24.85 0.40
C ARG A 252 1.42 -24.86 -1.11
N ASN A 253 0.66 -25.83 -1.59
CA ASN A 253 0.31 -26.07 -3.00
C ASN A 253 -0.75 -27.19 -3.06
N PHE A 254 -1.31 -27.40 -4.26
CA PHE A 254 -2.36 -28.37 -4.55
C PHE A 254 -2.03 -29.87 -4.35
N LYS A 255 -0.77 -30.25 -4.11
CA LYS A 255 -0.40 -31.68 -4.09
C LYS A 255 -1.00 -32.40 -2.88
N GLY A 256 -1.60 -33.56 -3.13
CA GLY A 256 -2.33 -34.37 -2.15
C GLY A 256 -3.83 -34.08 -2.10
N TYR A 257 -4.33 -33.11 -2.87
CA TYR A 257 -5.76 -32.80 -2.99
C TYR A 257 -6.39 -33.37 -4.29
N GLU A 258 -5.61 -34.04 -5.14
CA GLU A 258 -6.06 -34.67 -6.38
C GLU A 258 -7.24 -35.63 -6.13
N GLY A 259 -8.38 -35.37 -6.78
CA GLY A 259 -9.57 -36.22 -6.67
C GLY A 259 -10.26 -36.25 -5.29
N LYS A 260 -9.88 -35.37 -4.36
CA LYS A 260 -10.50 -35.22 -3.03
C LYS A 260 -11.74 -34.34 -3.07
N ASN A 261 -12.67 -34.55 -2.15
CA ASN A 261 -13.73 -33.59 -1.85
C ASN A 261 -13.20 -32.62 -0.79
N VAL A 262 -13.04 -31.34 -1.14
CA VAL A 262 -12.40 -30.34 -0.28
C VAL A 262 -13.42 -29.33 0.23
N VAL A 263 -13.48 -29.13 1.55
CA VAL A 263 -14.30 -28.09 2.17
C VAL A 263 -13.39 -27.03 2.80
N LEU A 264 -13.58 -25.77 2.43
CA LEU A 264 -12.88 -24.63 3.01
C LEU A 264 -13.81 -23.88 3.96
N VAL A 265 -13.33 -23.54 5.15
CA VAL A 265 -14.11 -22.76 6.13
C VAL A 265 -13.56 -21.35 6.23
N GLY A 266 -14.36 -20.37 5.79
CA GLY A 266 -13.97 -18.97 5.72
C GLY A 266 -13.94 -18.44 4.28
N PHE A 267 -13.99 -17.12 4.14
CA PHE A 267 -14.23 -16.43 2.87
C PHE A 267 -13.33 -15.20 2.70
N GLY A 268 -12.08 -15.29 3.16
CA GLY A 268 -11.05 -14.26 2.95
C GLY A 268 -10.12 -14.60 1.78
N ASN A 269 -9.16 -13.70 1.47
CA ASN A 269 -8.26 -13.84 0.31
C ASN A 269 -7.63 -15.24 0.18
N SER A 270 -7.03 -15.76 1.27
CA SER A 270 -6.44 -17.11 1.27
C SER A 270 -7.45 -18.21 0.97
N ALA A 271 -8.69 -18.12 1.45
CA ALA A 271 -9.72 -19.12 1.20
C ALA A 271 -10.06 -19.19 -0.30
N ILE A 272 -10.25 -18.01 -0.92
CA ILE A 272 -10.67 -17.93 -2.31
C ILE A 272 -9.52 -18.31 -3.24
N ASP A 273 -8.29 -17.88 -2.96
CA ASP A 273 -7.13 -18.25 -3.78
C ASP A 273 -6.82 -19.77 -3.68
N ILE A 274 -6.93 -20.39 -2.49
CA ILE A 274 -6.80 -21.85 -2.33
C ILE A 274 -7.93 -22.58 -3.07
N ALA A 275 -9.19 -22.14 -2.92
CA ALA A 275 -10.32 -22.75 -3.62
C ALA A 275 -10.18 -22.66 -5.16
N VAL A 276 -9.69 -21.52 -5.67
CA VAL A 276 -9.43 -21.29 -7.10
C VAL A 276 -8.29 -22.17 -7.63
N GLU A 277 -7.24 -22.41 -6.84
CA GLU A 277 -6.19 -23.37 -7.19
C GLU A 277 -6.72 -24.81 -7.22
N LEU A 278 -7.48 -25.21 -6.20
CA LEU A 278 -7.99 -26.57 -6.04
C LEU A 278 -9.16 -26.92 -6.98
N ALA A 279 -9.91 -25.95 -7.48
CA ALA A 279 -11.10 -26.17 -8.35
C ALA A 279 -10.83 -26.93 -9.66
N LYS A 280 -9.55 -27.05 -10.06
CA LYS A 280 -9.12 -27.81 -11.25
C LYS A 280 -8.46 -29.16 -10.92
N ILE A 281 -8.28 -29.48 -9.64
CA ILE A 281 -7.44 -30.57 -9.13
C ILE A 281 -8.25 -31.51 -8.23
N ALA A 282 -9.04 -30.94 -7.33
CA ALA A 282 -9.97 -31.64 -6.47
C ALA A 282 -11.16 -32.22 -7.25
N LYS A 283 -11.83 -33.22 -6.68
CA LYS A 283 -13.10 -33.76 -7.20
C LYS A 283 -14.26 -32.77 -6.98
N SER A 284 -14.22 -32.04 -5.87
CA SER A 284 -15.17 -30.98 -5.55
C SER A 284 -14.53 -29.97 -4.59
N VAL A 285 -14.97 -28.71 -4.69
CA VAL A 285 -14.53 -27.63 -3.81
C VAL A 285 -15.76 -26.89 -3.28
N THR A 286 -15.96 -26.92 -1.97
CA THR A 286 -17.04 -26.22 -1.29
C THR A 286 -16.46 -25.18 -0.32
N ILE A 287 -16.98 -23.95 -0.34
CA ILE A 287 -16.59 -22.89 0.59
C ILE A 287 -17.77 -22.60 1.53
N SER A 288 -17.58 -22.87 2.83
CA SER A 288 -18.51 -22.49 3.90
C SER A 288 -18.26 -21.04 4.32
N THR A 289 -19.31 -20.20 4.26
CA THR A 289 -19.25 -18.82 4.75
C THR A 289 -20.47 -18.45 5.60
N ARG A 290 -20.20 -17.73 6.70
CA ARG A 290 -21.22 -17.20 7.61
C ARG A 290 -21.78 -15.84 7.18
N ARG A 291 -21.04 -15.09 6.35
CA ARG A 291 -21.31 -13.68 6.04
C ARG A 291 -21.09 -13.30 4.58
N GLY A 292 -20.53 -14.15 3.73
CA GLY A 292 -20.08 -13.72 2.40
C GLY A 292 -18.98 -12.64 2.43
N SER A 293 -18.72 -12.02 1.28
CA SER A 293 -17.82 -10.87 1.12
C SER A 293 -18.01 -10.27 -0.28
N TRP A 294 -17.83 -8.96 -0.41
CA TRP A 294 -17.70 -8.30 -1.71
C TRP A 294 -16.41 -8.78 -2.41
N ILE A 295 -16.56 -9.33 -3.61
CA ILE A 295 -15.47 -9.79 -4.46
C ILE A 295 -15.00 -8.65 -5.36
N PHE A 296 -13.70 -8.41 -5.37
CA PHE A 296 -13.05 -7.33 -6.10
C PHE A 296 -11.95 -7.89 -7.01
N ASN A 297 -11.68 -7.23 -8.13
CA ASN A 297 -10.71 -7.68 -9.14
C ASN A 297 -9.43 -6.86 -9.11
N ARG A 298 -8.28 -7.51 -9.36
CA ARG A 298 -6.99 -6.83 -9.52
C ARG A 298 -6.98 -6.00 -10.80
N CYS A 299 -7.52 -6.58 -11.87
CA CYS A 299 -7.72 -5.92 -13.16
C CYS A 299 -9.06 -5.19 -13.20
N ALA A 300 -9.01 -3.87 -13.28
CA ALA A 300 -10.16 -2.99 -13.48
C ALA A 300 -10.33 -2.64 -14.97
N GLN A 301 -10.96 -1.51 -15.27
CA GLN A 301 -11.38 -1.17 -16.62
C GLN A 301 -10.20 -1.06 -17.60
N GLY A 302 -10.37 -1.63 -18.79
CA GLY A 302 -9.31 -1.70 -19.79
C GLY A 302 -8.12 -2.60 -19.44
N GLY A 303 -8.21 -3.43 -18.39
CA GLY A 303 -7.13 -4.31 -17.94
C GLY A 303 -6.02 -3.61 -17.14
N MET A 304 -6.28 -2.39 -16.66
CA MET A 304 -5.36 -1.65 -15.80
C MET A 304 -5.50 -2.08 -14.33
N PRO A 305 -4.44 -1.96 -13.49
CA PRO A 305 -4.54 -2.22 -12.06
C PRO A 305 -5.57 -1.31 -11.39
N TYR A 306 -6.43 -1.88 -10.53
CA TYR A 306 -7.50 -1.12 -9.86
C TYR A 306 -6.98 0.00 -8.98
N ASP A 307 -5.86 -0.22 -8.30
CA ASP A 307 -5.26 0.69 -7.33
C ASP A 307 -4.65 1.91 -8.01
N ILE A 308 -4.13 1.75 -9.24
CA ILE A 308 -3.70 2.85 -10.10
C ILE A 308 -4.87 3.75 -10.54
N ILE A 309 -6.10 3.23 -10.57
CA ILE A 309 -7.32 3.98 -10.94
C ILE A 309 -8.00 4.60 -9.70
N PHE A 310 -8.15 3.82 -8.61
CA PHE A 310 -8.99 4.20 -7.47
C PHE A 310 -8.23 4.82 -6.29
N HIS A 311 -6.93 4.55 -6.11
CA HIS A 311 -6.15 5.20 -5.04
C HIS A 311 -5.57 6.54 -5.52
N THR A 312 -6.43 7.47 -5.94
CA THR A 312 -6.10 8.83 -6.37
C THR A 312 -6.66 9.85 -5.37
N ARG A 313 -6.01 11.00 -5.19
CA ARG A 313 -6.49 12.02 -4.22
C ARG A 313 -7.86 12.56 -4.63
N MET A 314 -8.11 12.70 -5.92
CA MET A 314 -9.41 13.04 -6.49
C MET A 314 -10.49 12.03 -6.08
N TYR A 315 -10.22 10.72 -6.17
CA TYR A 315 -11.19 9.70 -5.76
C TYR A 315 -11.46 9.74 -4.25
N TYR A 316 -10.41 9.90 -3.43
CA TYR A 316 -10.57 10.10 -1.98
C TYR A 316 -11.38 11.36 -1.65
N TRP A 317 -11.17 12.46 -2.37
CA TRP A 317 -11.96 13.69 -2.20
C TRP A 317 -13.44 13.45 -2.55
N ILE A 318 -13.74 12.91 -3.74
CA ILE A 318 -15.11 12.56 -4.15
C ILE A 318 -15.79 11.65 -3.11
N ARG A 319 -15.10 10.58 -2.68
CA ARG A 319 -15.59 9.61 -1.70
C ARG A 319 -15.90 10.23 -0.33
N ASN A 320 -15.11 11.22 0.09
CA ASN A 320 -15.28 11.88 1.38
C ASN A 320 -16.27 13.07 1.33
N THR A 321 -16.52 13.65 0.15
CA THR A 321 -17.48 14.76 -0.05
C THR A 321 -18.90 14.27 -0.33
N LEU A 322 -19.07 13.14 -1.04
CA LEU A 322 -20.38 12.60 -1.37
C LEU A 322 -21.01 11.81 -0.19
N PRO A 323 -22.35 11.74 -0.10
CA PRO A 323 -23.03 10.94 0.92
C PRO A 323 -22.64 9.45 0.84
N LYS A 324 -22.38 8.81 2.00
CA LYS A 324 -21.95 7.41 2.09
C LYS A 324 -22.85 6.45 1.30
N GLY A 325 -24.16 6.67 1.26
CA GLY A 325 -25.10 5.87 0.47
C GLY A 325 -24.70 5.81 -1.01
N VAL A 326 -24.63 6.97 -1.66
CA VAL A 326 -24.29 7.15 -3.08
C VAL A 326 -22.95 6.49 -3.44
N VAL A 327 -21.92 6.69 -2.61
CA VAL A 327 -20.59 6.15 -2.88
C VAL A 327 -20.56 4.62 -2.77
N ASN A 328 -21.29 4.05 -1.80
CA ASN A 328 -21.47 2.60 -1.71
C ASN A 328 -22.30 2.06 -2.89
N ASP A 329 -23.42 2.68 -3.26
CA ASP A 329 -24.24 2.24 -4.40
C ASP A 329 -23.46 2.24 -5.72
N PHE A 330 -22.63 3.26 -5.95
CA PHE A 330 -21.75 3.33 -7.12
C PHE A 330 -20.76 2.15 -7.20
N MET A 331 -20.18 1.75 -6.06
CA MET A 331 -19.25 0.62 -6.02
C MET A 331 -19.94 -0.74 -6.01
N GLU A 332 -21.01 -0.91 -5.24
CA GLU A 332 -21.82 -2.13 -5.24
C GLU A 332 -22.37 -2.40 -6.64
N HIS A 333 -22.95 -1.40 -7.31
CA HIS A 333 -23.41 -1.53 -8.70
C HIS A 333 -22.28 -2.02 -9.64
N ARG A 334 -21.08 -1.42 -9.55
CA ARG A 334 -19.93 -1.82 -10.37
C ARG A 334 -19.48 -3.26 -10.13
N LEU A 335 -19.60 -3.78 -8.92
CA LEU A 335 -19.27 -5.18 -8.62
C LEU A 335 -20.39 -6.13 -9.07
N GLN A 336 -21.64 -5.76 -8.83
CA GLN A 336 -22.82 -6.52 -9.27
C GLN A 336 -22.85 -6.73 -10.80
N GLN A 337 -22.39 -5.75 -11.59
CA GLN A 337 -22.24 -5.88 -13.05
C GLN A 337 -21.32 -7.05 -13.48
N ARG A 338 -20.40 -7.48 -12.63
CA ARG A 338 -19.42 -8.55 -12.93
C ARG A 338 -19.76 -9.87 -12.22
N LEU A 339 -20.29 -9.79 -11.01
CA LEU A 339 -20.70 -10.93 -10.21
C LEU A 339 -21.88 -10.48 -9.34
N ASP A 340 -23.07 -11.02 -9.55
CA ASP A 340 -24.23 -10.72 -8.71
C ASP A 340 -24.11 -11.49 -7.38
N HIS A 341 -23.72 -10.77 -6.33
CA HIS A 341 -23.46 -11.33 -5.01
C HIS A 341 -24.74 -11.85 -4.33
N ASP A 342 -25.92 -11.36 -4.71
CA ASP A 342 -27.20 -11.85 -4.20
C ASP A 342 -27.52 -13.22 -4.82
N VAL A 343 -27.42 -13.33 -6.15
CA VAL A 343 -27.65 -14.58 -6.90
C VAL A 343 -26.70 -15.70 -6.47
N TYR A 344 -25.43 -15.38 -6.22
CA TYR A 344 -24.43 -16.35 -5.78
C TYR A 344 -24.39 -16.56 -4.25
N GLY A 345 -25.27 -15.91 -3.47
CA GLY A 345 -25.37 -16.11 -2.01
C GLY A 345 -24.14 -15.63 -1.21
N ILE A 346 -23.38 -14.68 -1.76
CA ILE A 346 -22.12 -14.18 -1.18
C ILE A 346 -22.19 -12.71 -0.74
N ARG A 347 -23.34 -12.03 -0.90
CA ARG A 347 -23.52 -10.64 -0.48
C ARG A 347 -23.41 -10.52 1.04
N PRO A 348 -22.54 -9.63 1.55
CA PRO A 348 -22.40 -9.48 2.99
C PRO A 348 -23.46 -8.55 3.61
N PRO A 349 -23.70 -8.68 4.93
CA PRO A 349 -24.66 -7.87 5.68
C PRO A 349 -24.12 -6.46 6.00
N HIS A 350 -23.29 -5.90 5.12
CA HIS A 350 -22.65 -4.59 5.26
C HIS A 350 -22.39 -3.98 3.87
N ARG A 351 -22.27 -2.66 3.81
CA ARG A 351 -22.02 -1.92 2.56
C ARG A 351 -20.56 -2.02 2.13
N PHE A 352 -20.26 -1.72 0.87
CA PHE A 352 -18.92 -1.94 0.29
C PHE A 352 -17.77 -1.32 1.09
N PHE A 353 -17.87 -0.07 1.53
CA PHE A 353 -16.80 0.64 2.27
C PHE A 353 -16.76 0.37 3.79
N GLU A 354 -17.65 -0.49 4.29
CA GLU A 354 -17.74 -0.89 5.70
C GLU A 354 -16.86 -2.11 6.02
N GLN A 355 -16.23 -2.73 5.02
CA GLN A 355 -15.23 -3.77 5.22
C GLN A 355 -14.27 -3.83 4.03
N HIS A 356 -13.04 -4.29 4.23
CA HIS A 356 -12.15 -4.58 3.10
C HIS A 356 -12.74 -5.72 2.25
N PRO A 357 -12.86 -5.56 0.91
CA PRO A 357 -13.35 -6.61 0.03
C PRO A 357 -12.29 -7.71 -0.17
N THR A 358 -12.73 -8.87 -0.65
CA THR A 358 -11.83 -9.99 -0.99
C THR A 358 -11.43 -9.91 -2.45
N VAL A 359 -10.13 -9.98 -2.75
CA VAL A 359 -9.58 -9.74 -4.09
C VAL A 359 -9.31 -11.06 -4.80
N ASN A 360 -10.08 -11.39 -5.84
CA ASN A 360 -9.81 -12.55 -6.70
C ASN A 360 -10.30 -12.34 -8.14
N ASP A 361 -9.52 -12.79 -9.12
CA ASP A 361 -9.82 -12.54 -10.54
C ASP A 361 -10.66 -13.59 -11.24
N VAL A 362 -10.82 -14.77 -10.64
CA VAL A 362 -11.23 -16.01 -11.33
C VAL A 362 -12.52 -16.61 -10.74
N LEU A 363 -12.78 -16.40 -9.45
CA LEU A 363 -13.89 -17.00 -8.69
C LEU A 363 -15.23 -16.98 -9.43
N ALA A 364 -15.64 -15.82 -9.97
CA ALA A 364 -16.93 -15.66 -10.65
C ALA A 364 -17.17 -16.71 -11.75
N ASN A 365 -16.13 -17.03 -12.53
CA ASN A 365 -16.21 -18.04 -13.59
C ASN A 365 -16.33 -19.46 -13.03
N LEU A 366 -15.63 -19.76 -11.92
CA LEU A 366 -15.64 -21.09 -11.29
C LEU A 366 -16.96 -21.37 -10.55
N LEU A 367 -17.58 -20.33 -9.97
CA LEU A 367 -18.94 -20.40 -9.43
C LEU A 367 -19.95 -20.66 -10.55
N CYS A 368 -19.88 -19.89 -11.64
CA CYS A 368 -20.78 -20.05 -12.79
C CYS A 368 -20.66 -21.44 -13.45
N CYS A 369 -19.45 -22.02 -13.48
CA CYS A 369 -19.21 -23.37 -13.99
C CYS A 369 -19.49 -24.49 -12.96
N GLY A 370 -19.92 -24.17 -11.73
CA GLY A 370 -20.15 -25.15 -10.66
C GLY A 370 -18.89 -25.88 -10.15
N GLN A 371 -17.69 -25.40 -10.47
CA GLN A 371 -16.42 -25.98 -10.01
C GLN A 371 -16.11 -25.61 -8.55
N ILE A 372 -16.66 -24.48 -8.09
CA ILE A 372 -16.69 -24.08 -6.69
C ILE A 372 -18.15 -23.91 -6.30
N VAL A 373 -18.54 -24.46 -5.15
CA VAL A 373 -19.85 -24.25 -4.52
C VAL A 373 -19.67 -23.41 -3.28
N VAL A 374 -20.52 -22.40 -3.06
CA VAL A 374 -20.58 -21.66 -1.79
C VAL A 374 -21.81 -22.12 -1.01
N THR A 375 -21.66 -22.20 0.31
CA THR A 375 -22.71 -22.67 1.22
C THR A 375 -22.61 -21.94 2.57
N GLU A 376 -23.61 -22.17 3.41
CA GLU A 376 -23.76 -21.61 4.75
C GLU A 376 -22.63 -22.01 5.70
N ASP A 377 -22.66 -21.41 6.89
CA ASP A 377 -21.81 -21.71 8.03
C ASP A 377 -21.93 -23.19 8.47
N VAL A 378 -20.81 -23.80 8.84
CA VAL A 378 -20.78 -25.18 9.36
C VAL A 378 -21.61 -25.30 10.64
N GLU A 379 -22.41 -26.37 10.72
CA GLU A 379 -23.19 -26.72 11.91
C GLU A 379 -22.55 -27.87 12.70
N THR A 380 -22.17 -28.96 12.03
CA THR A 380 -21.48 -30.11 12.65
C THR A 380 -20.77 -30.96 11.59
N PHE A 381 -19.82 -31.79 12.04
CA PHE A 381 -19.15 -32.79 11.20
C PHE A 381 -19.67 -34.20 11.46
N GLU A 382 -19.70 -35.03 10.40
CA GLU A 382 -19.78 -36.49 10.49
C GLU A 382 -18.41 -37.09 10.11
N GLU A 383 -18.30 -38.43 9.98
CA GLU A 383 -17.01 -39.08 9.69
C GLU A 383 -16.37 -38.65 8.36
N LYS A 384 -17.17 -38.37 7.32
CA LYS A 384 -16.71 -38.03 5.95
C LYS A 384 -17.55 -36.94 5.28
N SER A 385 -18.24 -36.13 6.08
CA SER A 385 -19.12 -35.08 5.58
C SER A 385 -19.09 -33.85 6.49
N VAL A 386 -19.50 -32.71 5.93
CA VAL A 386 -19.78 -31.48 6.67
C VAL A 386 -21.27 -31.19 6.53
N ILE A 387 -21.96 -31.07 7.66
CA ILE A 387 -23.34 -30.58 7.72
C ILE A 387 -23.30 -29.08 7.98
N VAL A 388 -23.95 -28.32 7.11
CA VAL A 388 -24.08 -26.85 7.23
C VAL A 388 -25.48 -26.46 7.70
N LYS A 389 -25.61 -25.23 8.18
CA LYS A 389 -26.91 -24.69 8.63
C LYS A 389 -27.96 -24.81 7.52
N GLY A 390 -29.13 -25.35 7.89
CA GLY A 390 -30.16 -25.74 6.94
C GLY A 390 -30.12 -27.23 6.54
N GLY A 391 -29.21 -28.02 7.13
CA GLY A 391 -29.20 -29.48 7.02
C GLY A 391 -28.62 -30.05 5.73
N ARG A 392 -28.02 -29.22 4.86
CA ARG A 392 -27.30 -29.71 3.68
C ARG A 392 -26.01 -30.41 4.11
N SER A 393 -25.71 -31.55 3.49
CA SER A 393 -24.50 -32.33 3.74
C SER A 393 -23.60 -32.35 2.51
N PHE A 394 -22.31 -32.09 2.70
CA PHE A 394 -21.29 -32.10 1.66
C PHE A 394 -20.22 -33.16 1.97
N PRO A 395 -19.88 -34.05 1.03
CA PRO A 395 -18.76 -34.97 1.20
C PRO A 395 -17.45 -34.21 1.45
N CYS A 396 -16.63 -34.69 2.38
CA CYS A 396 -15.39 -34.03 2.77
C CYS A 396 -14.33 -35.07 3.13
N ASP A 397 -13.26 -35.10 2.35
CA ASP A 397 -12.03 -35.82 2.67
C ASP A 397 -10.99 -34.89 3.33
N GLU A 398 -11.08 -33.60 3.03
CA GLU A 398 -10.06 -32.58 3.26
C GLU A 398 -10.73 -31.27 3.73
N LEU A 399 -10.50 -30.90 4.99
CA LEU A 399 -11.03 -29.67 5.61
C LEU A 399 -9.92 -28.62 5.74
N ILE A 400 -10.05 -27.50 5.01
CA ILE A 400 -9.10 -26.39 5.07
C ILE A 400 -9.69 -25.20 5.84
N LEU A 401 -9.20 -25.01 7.07
CA LEU A 401 -9.57 -23.89 7.92
C LEU A 401 -8.91 -22.61 7.41
N CYS A 402 -9.69 -21.74 6.79
CA CYS A 402 -9.26 -20.42 6.31
C CYS A 402 -9.73 -19.33 7.28
N THR A 403 -9.59 -19.62 8.57
CA THR A 403 -10.28 -18.96 9.67
C THR A 403 -9.58 -17.68 10.13
N GLY A 404 -8.28 -17.54 9.87
CA GLY A 404 -7.53 -16.30 10.00
C GLY A 404 -6.28 -16.45 10.85
N TYR A 405 -5.76 -15.34 11.36
CA TYR A 405 -4.58 -15.29 12.20
C TYR A 405 -4.86 -14.49 13.46
N THR A 406 -4.25 -14.91 14.57
CA THR A 406 -4.04 -14.10 15.76
C THR A 406 -2.64 -13.50 15.71
N PHE A 407 -2.32 -12.64 16.67
CA PHE A 407 -0.97 -12.12 16.87
C PHE A 407 -0.72 -11.80 18.34
N GLY A 408 0.55 -11.88 18.74
CA GLY A 408 1.00 -11.53 20.07
C GLY A 408 2.47 -11.12 20.09
N PHE A 409 2.91 -10.65 21.25
CA PHE A 409 4.32 -10.35 21.53
C PHE A 409 4.78 -11.21 22.73
N PRO A 410 4.81 -12.55 22.61
CA PRO A 410 5.08 -13.47 23.74
C PRO A 410 6.52 -13.38 24.27
N PHE A 411 7.40 -12.70 23.54
CA PHE A 411 8.78 -12.42 23.91
C PHE A 411 8.94 -11.04 24.60
N LEU A 412 7.87 -10.25 24.78
CA LEU A 412 7.94 -8.90 25.36
C LEU A 412 7.48 -8.93 26.82
N GLU A 413 8.36 -8.53 27.73
CA GLU A 413 8.07 -8.39 29.16
C GLU A 413 8.12 -6.92 29.63
N PRO A 414 7.16 -6.48 30.46
CA PRO A 414 6.00 -7.24 30.92
C PRO A 414 4.95 -7.38 29.81
N GLN A 415 4.22 -8.50 29.79
CA GLN A 415 3.34 -8.87 28.67
C GLN A 415 2.20 -7.86 28.40
N ASN A 416 1.87 -7.03 29.38
CA ASN A 416 0.86 -5.97 29.32
C ASN A 416 1.38 -4.64 28.75
N LEU A 417 2.67 -4.51 28.40
CA LEU A 417 3.23 -3.29 27.82
C LEU A 417 2.58 -2.90 26.49
N ILE A 418 2.18 -3.90 25.70
CA ILE A 418 1.28 -3.73 24.55
C ILE A 418 0.05 -4.60 24.81
N PRO A 419 -1.00 -4.06 25.45
CA PRO A 419 -2.19 -4.84 25.78
C PRO A 419 -2.97 -5.18 24.50
N ILE A 420 -3.19 -6.48 24.27
CA ILE A 420 -4.00 -6.98 23.17
C ILE A 420 -5.32 -7.51 23.75
N LYS A 421 -6.44 -6.90 23.36
CA LYS A 421 -7.80 -7.31 23.77
C LYS A 421 -8.67 -7.39 22.55
N ASP A 422 -9.30 -8.55 22.31
CA ASP A 422 -10.16 -8.80 21.14
C ASP A 422 -9.50 -8.45 19.78
N HIS A 423 -8.18 -8.67 19.68
CA HIS A 423 -7.32 -8.29 18.54
C HIS A 423 -7.16 -6.77 18.33
N ALA A 424 -7.67 -5.92 19.23
CA ALA A 424 -7.36 -4.50 19.27
C ALA A 424 -6.11 -4.24 20.12
N VAL A 425 -5.39 -3.17 19.77
CA VAL A 425 -4.18 -2.71 20.46
C VAL A 425 -4.29 -1.24 20.83
N ASP A 426 -3.70 -0.86 21.97
CA ASP A 426 -3.58 0.53 22.42
C ASP A 426 -2.21 1.11 22.01
N LEU A 427 -2.01 1.31 20.71
CA LEU A 427 -0.80 1.90 20.13
C LEU A 427 -1.12 3.22 19.43
N TYR A 428 -0.40 4.28 19.79
CA TYR A 428 -0.50 5.60 19.14
C TYR A 428 -0.16 5.47 17.66
N LYS A 429 -1.14 5.77 16.81
CA LYS A 429 -1.12 5.59 15.35
C LYS A 429 -0.68 4.18 14.89
N PHE A 430 -0.94 3.14 15.68
CA PHE A 430 -0.47 1.75 15.48
C PHE A 430 1.06 1.56 15.50
N VAL A 431 1.80 2.48 16.14
CA VAL A 431 3.27 2.42 16.24
C VAL A 431 3.78 2.41 17.68
N PHE A 432 3.50 3.44 18.47
CA PHE A 432 4.11 3.61 19.79
C PHE A 432 3.17 3.19 20.93
N PRO A 433 3.62 2.41 21.93
CA PRO A 433 2.87 2.26 23.17
C PRO A 433 2.93 3.58 23.96
N PRO A 434 1.79 4.16 24.41
CA PRO A 434 1.79 5.45 25.09
C PRO A 434 2.64 5.52 26.37
N SER A 435 2.99 4.37 26.96
CA SER A 435 3.82 4.25 28.15
C SER A 435 5.32 4.30 27.90
N ASP A 436 5.81 4.02 26.67
CA ASP A 436 7.25 3.96 26.41
C ASP A 436 7.62 4.38 24.97
N PRO A 437 8.23 5.57 24.77
CA PRO A 437 8.65 6.06 23.46
C PRO A 437 9.93 5.39 22.93
N SER A 438 10.58 4.50 23.70
CA SER A 438 11.77 3.74 23.29
C SER A 438 11.43 2.41 22.58
N LEU A 439 10.16 2.01 22.58
CA LEU A 439 9.63 0.85 21.86
C LEU A 439 8.73 1.30 20.72
N ALA A 440 8.87 0.69 19.54
CA ALA A 440 7.99 0.93 18.39
C ALA A 440 7.57 -0.38 17.72
N VAL A 441 6.37 -0.40 17.14
CA VAL A 441 5.85 -1.50 16.32
C VAL A 441 5.69 -1.01 14.88
N ILE A 442 6.16 -1.79 13.90
CA ILE A 442 6.09 -1.41 12.48
C ILE A 442 5.40 -2.52 11.67
N GLY A 443 4.40 -2.15 10.89
CA GLY A 443 3.59 -3.05 10.06
C GLY A 443 2.49 -3.82 10.80
N LEU A 444 2.19 -3.50 12.06
CA LEU A 444 0.98 -4.01 12.75
C LEU A 444 -0.26 -3.21 12.31
N ILE A 445 -0.59 -3.32 11.03
CA ILE A 445 -1.63 -2.49 10.39
C ILE A 445 -2.18 -3.19 9.15
N GLN A 446 -3.46 -2.96 8.85
CA GLN A 446 -4.16 -3.54 7.70
C GLN A 446 -4.75 -2.41 6.83
N PRO A 447 -4.01 -1.93 5.82
CA PRO A 447 -4.48 -0.83 4.97
C PRO A 447 -5.40 -1.30 3.84
N ILE A 448 -6.28 -0.41 3.36
CA ILE A 448 -6.77 -0.46 1.98
C ILE A 448 -5.65 0.10 1.08
N GLY A 449 -4.64 -0.73 0.79
CA GLY A 449 -3.40 -0.34 0.10
C GLY A 449 -2.28 -1.35 0.36
N SER A 450 -1.03 -0.98 0.07
CA SER A 450 0.14 -1.81 0.39
C SER A 450 0.73 -1.46 1.76
N VAL A 451 1.14 -2.49 2.50
CA VAL A 451 1.76 -2.35 3.84
C VAL A 451 3.24 -1.93 3.77
N ALA A 452 3.94 -2.21 2.66
CA ALA A 452 5.38 -1.91 2.54
C ALA A 452 5.70 -0.40 2.61
N PRO A 453 5.09 0.48 1.79
CA PRO A 453 5.28 1.93 1.92
C PRO A 453 4.73 2.53 3.23
N ILE A 454 3.69 1.92 3.82
CA ILE A 454 3.23 2.32 5.16
C ILE A 454 4.29 1.99 6.22
N SER A 455 4.89 0.80 6.15
CA SER A 455 5.96 0.40 7.06
C SER A 455 7.20 1.27 6.91
N GLU A 456 7.49 1.74 5.69
CA GLU A 456 8.54 2.73 5.44
C GLU A 456 8.21 4.10 6.04
N MET A 457 6.98 4.60 5.87
CA MET A 457 6.56 5.87 6.48
C MET A 457 6.59 5.81 8.01
N GLN A 458 6.12 4.70 8.59
CA GLN A 458 6.28 4.39 10.02
C GLN A 458 7.76 4.38 10.42
N SER A 459 8.63 3.74 9.64
CA SER A 459 10.08 3.66 9.90
C SER A 459 10.77 5.02 9.91
N ARG A 460 10.45 5.88 8.93
CA ARG A 460 10.96 7.27 8.86
C ARG A 460 10.54 8.08 10.08
N TRP A 461 9.29 7.93 10.53
CA TRP A 461 8.80 8.58 11.74
C TRP A 461 9.46 8.03 13.01
N VAL A 462 9.59 6.71 13.14
CA VAL A 462 10.26 6.07 14.29
C VAL A 462 11.71 6.52 14.42
N ALA A 463 12.47 6.54 13.32
CA ALA A 463 13.85 7.00 13.36
C ALA A 463 13.97 8.50 13.72
N ALA A 464 13.04 9.35 13.27
CA ALA A 464 12.96 10.75 13.67
C ALA A 464 12.60 10.94 15.16
N VAL A 465 11.79 10.05 15.75
CA VAL A 465 11.50 10.04 17.19
C VAL A 465 12.70 9.54 18.00
N PHE A 466 13.36 8.46 17.57
CA PHE A 466 14.50 7.87 18.28
C PHE A 466 15.75 8.77 18.29
N THR A 467 15.91 9.63 17.28
CA THR A 467 16.93 10.70 17.23
C THR A 467 16.54 11.97 17.98
N GLY A 468 15.29 12.07 18.47
CA GLY A 468 14.75 13.28 19.10
C GLY A 468 14.43 14.43 18.14
N ALA A 469 14.53 14.21 16.82
CA ALA A 469 14.16 15.20 15.81
C ALA A 469 12.64 15.47 15.75
N VAL A 470 11.83 14.51 16.19
CA VAL A 470 10.37 14.61 16.36
C VAL A 470 9.99 14.17 17.77
N THR A 471 9.29 15.01 18.51
CA THR A 471 8.73 14.67 19.83
C THR A 471 7.34 14.07 19.70
N LEU A 472 7.08 12.97 20.41
CA LEU A 472 5.70 12.50 20.62
C LEU A 472 4.93 13.46 21.54
N PRO A 473 3.59 13.54 21.41
CA PRO A 473 2.77 14.23 22.41
C PRO A 473 2.76 13.44 23.72
N ASP A 474 2.20 14.02 24.78
CA ASP A 474 2.06 13.37 26.07
C ASP A 474 1.13 12.13 26.01
N ALA A 475 1.20 11.28 27.05
CA ALA A 475 0.45 10.04 27.10
C ALA A 475 -1.08 10.23 27.11
N ILE A 476 -1.60 11.33 27.66
CA ILE A 476 -3.05 11.61 27.68
C ILE A 476 -3.50 11.92 26.26
N SER A 477 -2.82 12.85 25.58
CA SER A 477 -3.05 13.16 24.16
C SER A 477 -2.93 11.94 23.25
N MET A 478 -1.99 11.02 23.53
CA MET A 478 -1.87 9.75 22.80
C MET A 478 -3.07 8.82 23.01
N HIS A 479 -3.55 8.69 24.26
CA HIS A 479 -4.75 7.89 24.56
C HIS A 479 -6.03 8.49 23.97
N GLU A 480 -6.15 9.81 23.91
CA GLU A 480 -7.29 10.50 23.26
C GLU A 480 -7.32 10.25 21.73
N ASP A 481 -6.17 10.30 21.04
CA ASP A 481 -6.07 9.92 19.61
C ASP A 481 -6.49 8.47 19.37
N ILE A 482 -6.02 7.53 20.21
CA ILE A 482 -6.38 6.11 20.14
C ILE A 482 -7.89 5.93 20.32
N ALA A 483 -8.49 6.55 21.34
CA ALA A 483 -9.92 6.46 21.61
C ALA A 483 -10.77 7.08 20.49
N SER A 484 -10.37 8.24 19.98
CA SER A 484 -11.01 8.94 18.86
C SER A 484 -11.00 8.08 17.59
N LYS A 485 -9.82 7.56 17.22
CA LYS A 485 -9.68 6.68 16.04
C LYS A 485 -10.45 5.38 16.19
N ARG A 486 -10.45 4.77 17.37
CA ARG A 486 -11.24 3.57 17.66
C ARG A 486 -12.74 3.82 17.50
N SER A 487 -13.25 4.95 17.99
CA SER A 487 -14.65 5.37 17.79
C SER A 487 -14.97 5.61 16.31
N ALA A 488 -14.12 6.34 15.59
CA ALA A 488 -14.29 6.59 14.16
C ALA A 488 -14.26 5.30 13.31
N MET A 489 -13.42 4.33 13.67
CA MET A 489 -13.39 3.00 13.06
C MET A 489 -14.66 2.21 13.37
N GLN A 490 -15.13 2.19 14.62
CA GLN A 490 -16.37 1.50 15.02
C GLN A 490 -17.62 2.08 14.34
N GLN A 491 -17.66 3.39 14.05
CA GLN A 491 -18.74 4.04 13.31
C GLN A 491 -18.70 3.81 11.79
N ARG A 492 -17.59 3.28 11.25
CA ARG A 492 -17.38 3.10 9.81
C ARG A 492 -17.32 1.63 9.40
N TYR A 493 -16.65 0.80 10.17
CA TYR A 493 -16.35 -0.58 9.81
C TYR A 493 -17.26 -1.56 10.53
N PHE A 494 -17.65 -2.61 9.83
CA PHE A 494 -18.48 -3.68 10.39
C PHE A 494 -17.76 -4.38 11.55
N SER A 495 -18.44 -4.50 12.69
CA SER A 495 -17.85 -5.04 13.93
C SER A 495 -17.38 -6.49 13.77
N SER A 496 -16.07 -6.69 13.81
CA SER A 496 -15.42 -8.00 13.79
C SER A 496 -13.98 -7.91 14.30
N THR A 497 -13.53 -8.92 15.05
CA THR A 497 -12.13 -9.06 15.53
C THR A 497 -11.09 -9.08 14.40
N LYS A 498 -11.51 -9.29 13.15
CA LYS A 498 -10.64 -9.25 11.96
C LYS A 498 -10.35 -7.84 11.43
N HIS A 499 -10.96 -6.79 11.99
CA HIS A 499 -10.99 -5.44 11.40
C HIS A 499 -10.51 -4.35 12.37
N THR A 500 -9.80 -4.74 13.41
CA THR A 500 -9.30 -3.88 14.50
C THR A 500 -8.11 -3.00 14.13
N LEU A 501 -7.43 -3.29 13.01
CA LEU A 501 -6.20 -2.62 12.56
C LEU A 501 -6.37 -1.87 11.22
N GLN A 502 -7.61 -1.54 10.83
CA GLN A 502 -7.92 -1.00 9.49
C GLN A 502 -7.63 0.49 9.31
N VAL A 503 -6.94 0.85 8.21
CA VAL A 503 -6.72 2.25 7.80
C VAL A 503 -6.95 2.49 6.31
N ASP A 504 -7.37 3.71 5.96
CA ASP A 504 -7.26 4.20 4.57
C ASP A 504 -5.80 4.61 4.29
N PHE A 505 -5.24 4.18 3.15
CA PHE A 505 -3.84 4.43 2.80
C PHE A 505 -3.46 5.91 2.78
N VAL A 506 -4.14 6.74 1.97
CA VAL A 506 -3.74 8.15 1.77
C VAL A 506 -3.85 8.99 3.05
N PRO A 507 -4.97 8.98 3.81
CA PRO A 507 -5.07 9.74 5.07
C PRO A 507 -4.02 9.35 6.10
N TYR A 508 -3.71 8.05 6.27
CA TYR A 508 -2.71 7.60 7.23
C TYR A 508 -1.28 8.01 6.82
N MET A 509 -0.95 7.82 5.53
CA MET A 509 0.35 8.26 4.99
C MET A 509 0.51 9.78 5.07
N ASP A 510 -0.53 10.55 4.79
CA ASP A 510 -0.55 12.01 4.91
C ASP A 510 -0.46 12.49 6.38
N GLU A 511 -1.06 11.75 7.32
CA GLU A 511 -0.97 12.04 8.76
C GLU A 511 0.47 11.90 9.25
N LEU A 512 1.15 10.79 8.92
CA LEU A 512 2.55 10.58 9.29
C LEU A 512 3.50 11.53 8.52
N ALA A 513 3.25 11.76 7.23
CA ALA A 513 4.04 12.69 6.43
C ALA A 513 3.95 14.15 6.92
N SER A 514 2.80 14.56 7.48
CA SER A 514 2.68 15.85 8.18
C SER A 514 3.57 15.92 9.42
N ILE A 515 3.66 14.84 10.23
CA ILE A 515 4.47 14.81 11.46
C ILE A 515 5.97 14.96 11.16
N ILE A 516 6.47 14.27 10.11
CA ILE A 516 7.89 14.33 9.72
C ILE A 516 8.20 15.45 8.70
N GLY A 517 7.22 16.28 8.32
CA GLY A 517 7.43 17.40 7.40
C GLY A 517 7.70 17.01 5.94
N CYS A 518 7.24 15.85 5.47
CA CYS A 518 7.36 15.39 4.07
C CYS A 518 6.01 15.23 3.35
N ARG A 519 4.96 15.93 3.82
CA ARG A 519 3.63 15.93 3.19
C ARG A 519 3.75 16.39 1.72
N PRO A 520 3.14 15.68 0.75
CA PRO A 520 3.24 16.07 -0.65
C PRO A 520 2.66 17.48 -0.88
N PRO A 521 3.34 18.37 -1.63
CA PRO A 521 2.97 19.78 -1.77
C PRO A 521 1.83 19.97 -2.79
N VAL A 522 0.69 19.32 -2.57
CA VAL A 522 -0.44 19.29 -3.53
C VAL A 522 -1.01 20.69 -3.77
N GLU A 523 -1.33 21.40 -2.69
CA GLU A 523 -1.94 22.74 -2.75
C GLU A 523 -0.96 23.78 -3.31
N GLU A 524 0.31 23.73 -2.90
CA GLU A 524 1.38 24.58 -3.42
C GLU A 524 1.65 24.33 -4.92
N SER A 525 1.54 23.08 -5.37
CA SER A 525 1.71 22.70 -6.78
C SER A 525 0.63 23.32 -7.67
N LEU A 526 -0.58 23.62 -7.15
CA LEU A 526 -1.67 24.19 -7.93
C LEU A 526 -1.26 25.50 -8.64
N PHE A 527 -0.45 26.31 -7.96
CA PHE A 527 0.01 27.61 -8.45
C PHE A 527 1.45 27.59 -8.98
N SER A 528 2.30 26.69 -8.49
CA SER A 528 3.73 26.64 -8.85
C SER A 528 4.05 25.70 -10.03
N ASP A 529 3.44 24.51 -10.09
CA ASP A 529 3.59 23.53 -11.17
C ASP A 529 2.27 22.79 -11.38
N PHE A 530 1.39 23.37 -12.19
CA PHE A 530 0.07 22.82 -12.46
C PHE A 530 0.09 21.40 -13.06
N ARG A 531 1.18 21.02 -13.75
CA ARG A 531 1.34 19.63 -14.25
C ARG A 531 1.60 18.67 -13.09
N LEU A 532 2.44 19.06 -12.14
CA LEU A 532 2.66 18.29 -10.91
C LEU A 532 1.37 18.23 -10.06
N PHE A 533 0.62 19.33 -9.94
CA PHE A 533 -0.68 19.32 -9.27
C PHE A 533 -1.64 18.29 -9.86
N LEU A 534 -1.88 18.33 -11.18
CA LEU A 534 -2.75 17.35 -11.85
C LEU A 534 -2.25 15.92 -11.64
N ARG A 535 -0.93 15.72 -11.65
CA ARG A 535 -0.30 14.41 -11.46
C ARG A 535 -0.45 13.87 -10.03
N LEU A 536 -0.38 14.74 -9.02
CA LEU A 536 -0.59 14.41 -7.61
C LEU A 536 -2.08 14.25 -7.25
N PHE A 537 -2.95 15.05 -7.86
CA PHE A 537 -4.38 15.06 -7.53
C PHE A 537 -5.16 13.96 -8.25
N VAL A 538 -5.01 13.86 -9.58
CA VAL A 538 -5.77 12.92 -10.43
C VAL A 538 -5.02 11.60 -10.61
N GLY A 539 -3.69 11.60 -10.54
CA GLY A 539 -2.88 10.39 -10.67
C GLY A 539 -2.95 9.47 -9.44
N ALA A 540 -2.53 8.22 -9.64
CA ALA A 540 -2.31 7.27 -8.56
C ALA A 540 -1.37 7.86 -7.48
N ASN A 541 -1.77 7.81 -6.22
CA ASN A 541 -0.99 8.28 -5.08
C ASN A 541 0.09 7.24 -4.72
N VAL A 542 1.02 7.02 -5.64
CA VAL A 542 2.19 6.15 -5.48
C VAL A 542 3.10 6.64 -4.36
N PRO A 543 3.83 5.76 -3.66
CA PRO A 543 4.65 6.13 -2.50
C PRO A 543 5.69 7.22 -2.78
N TYR A 544 6.15 7.34 -4.02
CA TYR A 544 7.14 8.33 -4.48
C TYR A 544 6.75 9.80 -4.14
N VAL A 545 5.45 10.11 -4.01
CA VAL A 545 4.98 11.46 -3.65
C VAL A 545 5.51 11.93 -2.28
N TYR A 546 5.79 10.99 -1.36
CA TYR A 546 6.29 11.26 -0.01
C TYR A 546 7.82 11.47 0.08
N ARG A 547 8.49 11.51 -1.08
CA ARG A 547 9.92 11.85 -1.21
C ARG A 547 10.15 13.10 -2.07
N LEU A 548 9.09 13.84 -2.44
CA LEU A 548 9.19 15.11 -3.18
C LEU A 548 9.80 16.25 -2.35
N THR A 549 9.50 16.29 -1.06
CA THR A 549 9.85 17.36 -0.13
C THR A 549 10.19 16.79 1.26
N GLY A 550 10.76 17.61 2.13
CA GLY A 550 11.04 17.24 3.52
C GLY A 550 12.27 16.32 3.71
N PRO A 551 12.46 15.79 4.94
CA PRO A 551 13.61 14.95 5.29
C PRO A 551 13.67 13.67 4.45
N GLY A 552 14.86 13.41 3.88
CA GLY A 552 15.09 12.25 3.02
C GLY A 552 14.42 12.35 1.64
N SER A 553 14.23 13.54 1.09
CA SER A 553 13.74 13.71 -0.29
C SER A 553 14.63 13.02 -1.33
N TRP A 554 14.02 12.55 -2.42
CA TRP A 554 14.70 11.80 -3.48
C TRP A 554 14.60 12.55 -4.81
N SER A 555 15.75 12.83 -5.43
CA SER A 555 15.84 13.60 -6.69
C SER A 555 15.06 12.96 -7.84
N GLY A 556 15.00 11.62 -7.91
CA GLY A 556 14.23 10.88 -8.92
C GLY A 556 12.72 10.82 -8.67
N ALA A 557 12.22 11.32 -7.53
CA ALA A 557 10.81 11.18 -7.14
C ALA A 557 9.86 11.81 -8.16
N LYS A 558 10.16 13.03 -8.64
CA LYS A 558 9.31 13.73 -9.62
C LYS A 558 9.22 12.94 -10.92
N ASP A 559 10.36 12.51 -11.46
CA ASP A 559 10.41 11.75 -12.70
C ASP A 559 9.67 10.41 -12.56
N ALA A 560 9.91 9.65 -11.48
CA ALA A 560 9.21 8.41 -11.20
C ALA A 560 7.67 8.59 -11.20
N ILE A 561 7.16 9.64 -10.54
CA ILE A 561 5.73 9.97 -10.50
C ILE A 561 5.16 10.22 -11.91
N PHE A 562 5.88 10.95 -12.76
CA PHE A 562 5.47 11.18 -14.16
C PHE A 562 5.55 9.92 -15.02
N ASP A 563 6.47 9.00 -14.72
CA ASP A 563 6.76 7.82 -15.53
C ASP A 563 5.85 6.61 -15.25
N VAL A 564 5.20 6.54 -14.08
CA VAL A 564 4.22 5.50 -13.69
C VAL A 564 3.25 5.07 -14.81
N PRO A 565 2.60 5.97 -15.59
CA PRO A 565 1.67 5.56 -16.64
C PRO A 565 2.34 4.80 -17.78
N ARG A 566 3.64 5.01 -18.01
CA ARG A 566 4.48 4.24 -18.93
C ARG A 566 4.86 2.89 -18.30
N ARG A 567 5.41 2.92 -17.08
CA ARG A 567 5.88 1.72 -16.34
C ARG A 567 4.80 0.67 -16.09
N VAL A 568 3.56 1.10 -15.86
CA VAL A 568 2.39 0.20 -15.69
C VAL A 568 1.94 -0.42 -17.02
N LYS A 569 2.10 0.29 -18.16
CA LYS A 569 1.69 -0.20 -19.48
C LYS A 569 2.76 -1.04 -20.17
N LEU A 570 4.04 -0.80 -19.86
CA LEU A 570 5.20 -1.47 -20.45
C LEU A 570 5.10 -3.01 -20.40
N PRO A 571 4.93 -3.67 -19.23
CA PRO A 571 4.88 -5.14 -19.16
C PRO A 571 3.65 -5.76 -19.84
N LEU A 572 2.62 -4.95 -20.12
CA LEU A 572 1.40 -5.39 -20.80
C LEU A 572 1.55 -5.40 -22.33
N LYS A 573 2.50 -4.63 -22.89
CA LYS A 573 2.60 -4.36 -24.33
C LYS A 573 3.78 -5.08 -25.02
N ASN A 574 3.98 -6.36 -24.70
CA ASN A 574 5.05 -7.20 -25.29
C ASN A 574 4.89 -7.49 -26.80
N ARG A 575 3.80 -7.04 -27.44
CA ARG A 575 3.54 -7.20 -28.88
C ARG A 575 3.01 -5.90 -29.48
N GLU A 576 3.67 -5.43 -30.54
CA GLU A 576 3.16 -4.32 -31.34
C GLU A 576 1.99 -4.75 -32.23
N CYS A 577 0.79 -4.22 -31.96
CA CYS A 577 -0.37 -4.40 -32.80
C CYS A 577 -0.31 -3.45 -34.01
N ARG A 578 0.04 -3.99 -35.19
CA ARG A 578 0.08 -3.25 -36.47
C ARG A 578 -1.33 -2.89 -36.99
N THR A 579 -2.04 -1.99 -36.30
CA THR A 579 -3.40 -1.51 -36.63
C THR A 579 -3.49 -0.62 -37.88
N ARG A 580 -2.50 -0.65 -38.79
CA ARG A 580 -2.48 0.20 -39.99
C ARG A 580 -3.56 -0.14 -41.03
N LYS A 581 -4.13 -1.35 -41.02
CA LYS A 581 -5.13 -1.79 -42.01
C LYS A 581 -6.57 -1.92 -41.50
N HIS A 582 -6.77 -2.11 -40.20
CA HIS A 582 -8.09 -2.21 -39.57
C HIS A 582 -8.11 -1.29 -38.36
N LYS A 583 -9.21 -0.54 -38.22
CA LYS A 583 -9.45 0.52 -37.21
C LYS A 583 -8.55 0.41 -35.97
N LYS A 584 -7.69 1.42 -35.73
CA LYS A 584 -7.44 1.88 -34.35
C LYS A 584 -8.82 2.04 -33.68
N ARG A 585 -8.94 1.81 -32.35
CA ARG A 585 -10.12 2.24 -31.57
C ARG A 585 -10.55 3.61 -32.10
N GLY A 586 -11.79 3.68 -32.59
CA GLY A 586 -12.11 4.60 -33.66
C GLY A 586 -11.77 6.03 -33.25
N THR A 587 -10.94 6.74 -34.02
CA THR A 587 -10.83 8.19 -33.83
C THR A 587 -12.20 8.85 -33.94
N LEU A 588 -13.12 8.27 -34.72
CA LEU A 588 -14.54 8.63 -34.72
C LEU A 588 -15.26 8.39 -33.38
N ASP A 589 -15.01 7.30 -32.65
CA ASP A 589 -15.57 7.12 -31.29
C ASP A 589 -14.93 8.09 -30.30
N GLU A 590 -13.61 8.33 -30.40
CA GLU A 590 -12.94 9.31 -29.54
C GLU A 590 -13.36 10.75 -29.86
N TYR A 591 -13.55 11.11 -31.14
CA TYR A 591 -14.08 12.41 -31.57
C TYR A 591 -15.58 12.53 -31.30
N PHE A 592 -16.35 11.45 -31.34
CA PHE A 592 -17.75 11.47 -30.96
C PHE A 592 -17.89 11.58 -29.43
N ARG A 593 -17.09 10.84 -28.64
CA ARG A 593 -17.06 10.97 -27.18
C ARG A 593 -16.54 12.34 -26.75
N TYR A 594 -15.47 12.85 -27.36
CA TYR A 594 -14.93 14.20 -27.11
C TYR A 594 -15.86 15.30 -27.61
N GLY A 595 -16.49 15.10 -28.76
CA GLY A 595 -17.48 16.01 -29.34
C GLY A 595 -18.75 16.06 -28.50
N ALA A 596 -19.26 14.92 -28.07
CA ALA A 596 -20.40 14.81 -27.17
C ALA A 596 -20.08 15.37 -25.78
N LEU A 597 -18.88 15.12 -25.23
CA LEU A 597 -18.41 15.77 -24.00
C LEU A 597 -18.27 17.29 -24.15
N LYS A 598 -17.84 17.78 -25.32
CA LYS A 598 -17.82 19.22 -25.63
C LYS A 598 -19.23 19.80 -25.77
N VAL A 599 -20.14 19.10 -26.43
CA VAL A 599 -21.55 19.50 -26.55
C VAL A 599 -22.22 19.51 -25.17
N LEU A 600 -21.98 18.49 -24.35
CA LEU A 600 -22.34 18.45 -22.93
C LEU A 600 -21.78 19.64 -22.17
N ALA A 601 -20.48 19.91 -22.27
CA ALA A 601 -19.84 21.04 -21.60
C ALA A 601 -20.43 22.39 -22.06
N ILE A 602 -20.66 22.57 -23.38
CA ILE A 602 -21.29 23.77 -23.94
C ILE A 602 -22.73 23.92 -23.44
N ILE A 603 -23.54 22.84 -23.47
CA ILE A 603 -24.91 22.83 -22.94
C ILE A 603 -24.90 23.16 -21.44
N SER A 604 -24.01 22.55 -20.67
CA SER A 604 -23.86 22.78 -19.23
C SER A 604 -23.46 24.23 -18.95
N THR A 605 -22.45 24.76 -19.63
CA THR A 605 -22.00 26.15 -19.50
C THR A 605 -23.09 27.12 -19.93
N PHE A 606 -23.80 26.87 -21.03
CA PHE A 606 -24.92 27.70 -21.48
C PHE A 606 -26.05 27.70 -20.46
N LEU A 607 -26.46 26.52 -19.96
CA LEU A 607 -27.50 26.39 -18.95
C LEU A 607 -27.10 27.04 -17.61
N ILE A 608 -25.83 26.95 -17.20
CA ILE A 608 -25.30 27.65 -16.01
C ILE A 608 -25.34 29.16 -16.22
N LEU A 609 -24.88 29.65 -17.38
CA LEU A 609 -24.89 31.07 -17.71
C LEU A 609 -26.31 31.63 -17.81
N THR A 610 -27.28 30.89 -18.37
CA THR A 610 -28.69 31.31 -18.38
C THR A 610 -29.30 31.28 -16.99
N GLY A 611 -28.93 30.31 -16.13
CA GLY A 611 -29.31 30.31 -14.71
C GLY A 611 -28.77 31.52 -13.95
N LEU A 612 -27.48 31.82 -14.08
CA LEU A 612 -26.85 32.99 -13.47
C LEU A 612 -27.42 34.31 -14.00
N PHE A 613 -27.68 34.40 -15.31
CA PHE A 613 -28.30 35.56 -15.94
C PHE A 613 -29.76 35.76 -15.50
N ALA A 614 -30.53 34.68 -15.35
CA ALA A 614 -31.90 34.74 -14.82
C ALA A 614 -31.93 35.21 -13.36
N VAL A 615 -30.98 34.75 -12.53
CA VAL A 615 -30.80 35.22 -11.14
C VAL A 615 -30.34 36.68 -11.08
N TYR A 616 -29.50 37.12 -12.02
CA TYR A 616 -29.06 38.52 -12.12
C TYR A 616 -30.18 39.46 -12.61
N MET A 617 -31.03 38.99 -13.53
CA MET A 617 -32.14 39.75 -14.11
C MET A 617 -33.45 39.66 -13.32
N THR A 618 -33.53 38.87 -12.24
CA THR A 618 -34.74 38.80 -11.41
C THR A 618 -35.06 40.16 -10.77
N PRO A 619 -36.25 40.77 -11.02
CA PRO A 619 -36.58 42.07 -10.46
C PRO A 619 -36.64 42.08 -8.92
N PRO A 620 -36.36 43.21 -8.26
CA PRO A 620 -36.59 43.35 -6.82
C PRO A 620 -38.05 43.03 -6.47
N GLY A 621 -38.28 41.96 -5.71
CA GLY A 621 -39.63 41.49 -5.35
C GLY A 621 -40.06 40.15 -5.98
N THR A 622 -39.26 39.52 -6.86
CA THR A 622 -39.56 38.14 -7.28
C THR A 622 -39.52 37.16 -6.10
N SER A 623 -40.48 36.23 -6.02
CA SER A 623 -40.53 35.27 -4.91
C SER A 623 -39.40 34.24 -5.00
N VAL A 624 -38.84 33.88 -3.83
CA VAL A 624 -37.77 32.88 -3.69
C VAL A 624 -38.17 31.54 -4.32
N LEU A 625 -39.46 31.21 -4.27
CA LEU A 625 -40.03 29.99 -4.85
C LEU A 625 -39.79 29.88 -6.37
N THR A 626 -39.88 30.99 -7.11
CA THR A 626 -39.65 31.01 -8.56
C THR A 626 -38.19 30.74 -8.90
N VAL A 627 -37.25 31.34 -8.15
CA VAL A 627 -35.80 31.11 -8.34
C VAL A 627 -35.43 29.66 -7.99
N MET A 628 -36.00 29.12 -6.91
CA MET A 628 -35.83 27.70 -6.54
C MET A 628 -36.38 26.77 -7.62
N ALA A 629 -37.56 27.07 -8.19
CA ALA A 629 -38.13 26.27 -9.27
C ALA A 629 -37.23 26.23 -10.51
N TYR A 630 -36.66 27.37 -10.93
CA TYR A 630 -35.70 27.40 -12.04
C TYR A 630 -34.43 26.60 -11.75
N LEU A 631 -33.85 26.73 -10.55
CA LEU A 631 -32.65 25.97 -10.15
C LEU A 631 -32.91 24.46 -10.09
N LEU A 632 -34.09 24.05 -9.61
CA LEU A 632 -34.51 22.64 -9.59
C LEU A 632 -34.73 22.11 -11.01
N SER A 633 -35.41 22.85 -11.89
CA SER A 633 -35.62 22.45 -13.29
C SER A 633 -34.29 22.35 -14.07
N PHE A 634 -33.37 23.30 -13.87
CA PHE A 634 -32.00 23.24 -14.39
C PHE A 634 -31.29 21.98 -13.90
N SER A 635 -31.30 21.74 -12.59
CA SER A 635 -30.59 20.59 -11.98
C SER A 635 -31.17 19.26 -12.44
N PHE A 636 -32.50 19.16 -12.59
CA PHE A 636 -33.18 17.98 -13.11
C PHE A 636 -32.81 17.70 -14.57
N CYS A 637 -32.88 18.71 -15.45
CA CYS A 637 -32.52 18.55 -16.86
C CYS A 637 -31.03 18.19 -17.01
N PHE A 638 -30.14 18.85 -16.27
CA PHE A 638 -28.71 18.55 -16.30
C PHE A 638 -28.42 17.12 -15.79
N SER A 639 -29.05 16.71 -14.68
CA SER A 639 -28.93 15.35 -14.15
C SER A 639 -29.45 14.28 -15.12
N PHE A 640 -30.55 14.55 -15.83
CA PHE A 640 -31.10 13.64 -16.83
C PHE A 640 -30.15 13.47 -18.03
N VAL A 641 -29.53 14.55 -18.51
CA VAL A 641 -28.53 14.48 -19.59
C VAL A 641 -27.28 13.72 -19.13
N LEU A 642 -26.80 13.94 -17.90
CA LEU A 642 -25.69 13.16 -17.32
C LEU A 642 -26.02 11.67 -17.19
N LEU A 643 -27.20 11.34 -16.67
CA LEU A 643 -27.67 9.96 -16.48
C LEU A 643 -27.84 9.23 -17.82
N TRP A 644 -28.44 9.89 -18.81
CA TRP A 644 -28.55 9.35 -20.18
C TRP A 644 -27.16 9.09 -20.78
N PHE A 645 -26.19 9.95 -20.52
CA PHE A 645 -24.83 9.79 -21.01
C PHE A 645 -24.08 8.64 -20.32
N ASP A 646 -24.23 8.48 -19.01
CA ASP A 646 -23.61 7.38 -18.27
C ASP A 646 -24.18 6.02 -18.68
N LEU A 647 -25.51 5.92 -18.83
CA LEU A 647 -26.21 4.73 -19.35
C LEU A 647 -25.79 4.32 -20.77
N GLN A 648 -25.28 5.26 -21.58
CA GLN A 648 -24.86 4.98 -22.97
C GLN A 648 -23.35 4.72 -23.10
N TYR A 649 -22.50 5.27 -22.23
CA TYR A 649 -21.06 5.30 -22.44
C TYR A 649 -20.18 4.78 -21.30
N ASP A 650 -20.75 4.42 -20.13
CA ASP A 650 -20.02 3.99 -18.92
C ASP A 650 -18.87 4.95 -18.58
N MET A 651 -19.21 6.00 -17.81
CA MET A 651 -18.30 7.11 -17.49
C MET A 651 -17.03 6.69 -16.74
N SER A 652 -16.93 5.42 -16.29
CA SER A 652 -15.71 4.86 -15.66
C SER A 652 -14.48 4.76 -16.58
N THR A 653 -14.56 5.29 -17.81
CA THR A 653 -13.46 5.39 -18.79
C THR A 653 -13.03 6.83 -19.13
N ILE A 654 -13.50 7.85 -18.40
CA ILE A 654 -13.30 9.27 -18.75
C ILE A 654 -12.26 10.01 -17.89
N PHE A 655 -11.82 9.45 -16.77
CA PHE A 655 -10.76 9.99 -15.91
C PHE A 655 -9.54 9.07 -15.85
#